data_AF-A0A5N5SZD7-F1
#
_entry.id   AF-A0A5N5SZD7-F1
#
_cell.length_a   1.000
_cell.length_b   1.000
_cell.length_c   1.000
_cell.angle_alpha   90.00
_cell.angle_beta   90.00
_cell.angle_gamma   90.00
#
_symmetry.space_group_name_H-M   'P 1'
#
loop_
_entity.id
_entity.type
_entity.pdbx_description
1 polymer ?
#
loop_
_entity_poly.entity_id
_entity_poly.type
_entity_poly.pdbx_seq_one_letter_code
_entity_poly.pdbx_strand_id
1 'polypeptide(L)'
;MMSNELPKKTFVNEDRLPNLCIINKDEEEKEKNMDEIDLNYDSLHQMTEVDINLELNEKLDSSILSRNAENHLDLNDSSVIVYSCEEVGDIDNGLNKDFDNISGNISDSSEDSTSSFELKISQMSSQDLLKVVKDIYHEKYLLEEENKSLHNELDCCKADNSPATYQANVEALEKDLAQAKADAFAWQNELTSTKEKFAQENINVRSDLTTRLERLMKQYEAANREKESMVVKYAVAEKDVLVVKKQKENIERKVKDLERDKEILQGKIKILNTEKSRTCGTLDNKIQELGIANRTIDKLRDEINAKDIKIKWGQNKLKSEIDSHKETQAKLDRALAKICNHEEEIKVTREEAEKVVKEAKEGENTRANILDKQLQETKALLIMKKQKYDDTSFLYKQLKSEHDSLQSTHILISSEVNTLKVHKYEQEREESEKLFQSLQSELKNLKQGKADLAEMLSHSAGYAEQLESERKKLRILEEEKKEFESKLEELTSDLARCKEKEGELLVFTQKLTDKNVTLQSQLTAAQGKVKLMEVDDKEMRTRVNELQIEVLKLTKELSQLKEEKKSQEESWSSMLQEKTKECSLLETKVSDLLNEIQVLQRKHGNSLKDSNREIQKLRKKLDSVESRQSSSHTQTSTPNILNGDNGACDVVNSWNRQDCLSQESRASSDISLHTVDSSQINGVTPSYSVRDPSANSPITDLPQQVLIDRIVRLQKSIIKKSEKCEFLEEHVSQLVGELKKKNKIIHHYIMREDAGALINSKSDENKAEIIKHGGIMASVYGSSPKDGTMTLELSLEINKKLQAVLEDTLLKNITLKENLNTLGDEVAKLALQNSKVP
;
A
#
# COMPACT_ATOMS: atom_id res chain seq x y z
N MET A 1 65.71 8.97 88.51
CA MET A 1 65.32 9.98 89.53
C MET A 1 64.11 10.73 88.99
N MET A 2 63.07 10.97 89.81
CA MET A 2 61.84 11.72 89.48
C MET A 2 61.04 11.13 88.30
N SER A 3 59.83 10.60 88.43
CA SER A 3 58.72 10.80 89.39
C SER A 3 58.08 12.19 89.32
N ASN A 4 56.90 12.25 88.69
CA ASN A 4 55.69 13.05 88.96
C ASN A 4 54.82 13.05 87.68
N GLU A 5 53.49 13.13 87.69
CA GLU A 5 52.45 12.55 88.55
C GLU A 5 51.10 12.66 87.77
N LEU A 6 50.01 12.00 88.20
CA LEU A 6 48.71 12.06 87.49
C LEU A 6 47.86 13.28 87.89
N PRO A 7 46.77 13.56 87.15
CA PRO A 7 45.46 13.20 87.73
C PRO A 7 44.48 12.48 86.77
N LYS A 8 43.53 11.70 87.32
CA LYS A 8 42.46 10.96 86.62
C LYS A 8 41.04 11.42 87.02
N LYS A 9 40.10 11.35 86.06
CA LYS A 9 38.63 11.07 86.14
C LYS A 9 38.20 10.47 84.77
N THR A 10 37.29 9.51 84.52
CA THR A 10 36.30 8.66 85.25
C THR A 10 35.08 9.36 85.85
N PHE A 11 33.82 9.03 85.53
CA PHE A 11 33.18 7.99 84.65
C PHE A 11 32.29 8.68 83.58
N VAL A 12 31.38 8.11 82.76
CA VAL A 12 30.59 6.84 82.65
C VAL A 12 30.46 6.48 81.14
N ASN A 13 30.40 5.25 80.60
CA ASN A 13 30.26 3.85 81.06
C ASN A 13 28.85 3.19 80.93
N GLU A 14 28.36 3.01 79.70
CA GLU A 14 27.29 2.09 79.25
C GLU A 14 27.70 1.51 77.87
N ASP A 15 27.37 0.28 77.46
CA ASP A 15 27.11 -0.96 78.24
C ASP A 15 27.53 -2.21 77.43
N ARG A 16 27.39 -3.43 77.96
CA ARG A 16 28.04 -4.66 77.43
C ARG A 16 27.13 -5.65 76.64
N LEU A 17 27.78 -6.37 75.74
CA LEU A 17 27.49 -7.76 75.29
C LEU A 17 27.20 -8.71 76.49
N PRO A 18 26.54 -9.89 76.35
CA PRO A 18 26.64 -10.82 75.19
C PRO A 18 25.41 -11.73 74.87
N ASN A 19 25.47 -12.50 73.78
CA ASN A 19 25.63 -13.98 73.81
C ASN A 19 25.37 -14.70 72.47
N LEU A 20 25.98 -15.88 72.35
CA LEU A 20 25.76 -16.89 71.31
C LEU A 20 25.28 -18.19 72.00
N CYS A 21 24.60 -19.09 71.26
CA CYS A 21 24.77 -20.56 71.23
C CYS A 21 23.46 -21.40 71.26
N ILE A 22 23.61 -22.66 70.84
CA ILE A 22 22.77 -23.88 70.98
C ILE A 22 21.38 -23.93 70.29
N ILE A 23 21.19 -24.84 69.32
CA ILE A 23 20.42 -26.12 69.42
C ILE A 23 20.25 -26.76 68.03
N ASN A 24 20.53 -28.07 67.91
CA ASN A 24 20.09 -28.92 66.80
C ASN A 24 18.72 -29.52 67.12
N LYS A 25 17.85 -29.75 66.13
CA LYS A 25 16.90 -30.88 66.15
C LYS A 25 16.29 -31.20 64.78
N ASP A 26 15.86 -32.45 64.66
CA ASP A 26 15.32 -33.14 63.48
C ASP A 26 13.76 -33.10 63.44
N GLU A 27 13.18 -33.89 62.53
CA GLU A 27 11.74 -34.16 62.19
C GLU A 27 11.35 -33.55 60.81
N GLU A 28 11.18 -34.30 59.71
CA GLU A 28 10.37 -35.50 59.36
C GLU A 28 8.98 -35.21 58.74
N GLU A 29 8.94 -35.30 57.39
CA GLU A 29 7.96 -36.06 56.58
C GLU A 29 6.50 -35.57 56.35
N LYS A 30 5.90 -36.13 55.26
CA LYS A 30 4.47 -36.22 54.88
C LYS A 30 3.76 -35.03 54.17
N GLU A 31 4.05 -34.91 52.88
CA GLU A 31 3.16 -35.38 51.79
C GLU A 31 1.63 -35.52 52.07
N LYS A 32 0.77 -34.73 51.39
CA LYS A 32 -0.35 -35.16 50.51
C LYS A 32 -1.41 -34.08 50.19
N ASN A 33 -1.81 -34.02 48.91
CA ASN A 33 -3.14 -33.82 48.29
C ASN A 33 -4.07 -32.65 48.80
N MET A 34 -5.06 -32.16 48.04
CA MET A 34 -5.79 -32.71 46.89
C MET A 34 -6.29 -31.59 45.94
N ASP A 35 -6.79 -32.00 44.78
CA ASP A 35 -7.32 -31.18 43.68
C ASP A 35 -8.72 -30.57 43.92
N GLU A 36 -9.15 -29.76 42.95
CA GLU A 36 -10.52 -29.34 42.61
C GLU A 36 -11.42 -28.65 43.67
N ILE A 37 -11.92 -27.46 43.30
CA ILE A 37 -13.37 -27.20 43.22
C ILE A 37 -13.63 -26.22 42.08
N ASP A 38 -14.70 -26.48 41.33
CA ASP A 38 -15.15 -25.75 40.14
C ASP A 38 -16.29 -24.75 40.49
N LEU A 39 -16.88 -24.13 39.47
CA LEU A 39 -18.23 -23.56 39.42
C LEU A 39 -18.46 -22.09 39.85
N ASN A 40 -18.50 -21.24 38.80
CA ASN A 40 -19.76 -20.73 38.22
C ASN A 40 -20.29 -19.31 38.57
N TYR A 41 -21.16 -18.85 37.66
CA TYR A 41 -22.16 -17.79 37.66
C TYR A 41 -21.89 -16.42 36.99
N ASP A 42 -22.46 -16.29 35.79
CA ASP A 42 -22.76 -15.05 35.06
C ASP A 42 -23.67 -14.10 35.84
N SER A 43 -23.47 -12.79 35.67
CA SER A 43 -24.51 -11.79 35.32
C SER A 43 -23.98 -10.34 35.37
N LEU A 44 -24.61 -9.32 34.78
CA LEU A 44 -25.40 -9.20 33.54
C LEU A 44 -25.73 -7.70 33.33
N HIS A 45 -25.31 -7.14 32.19
CA HIS A 45 -25.86 -5.91 31.56
C HIS A 45 -25.72 -4.51 32.20
N GLN A 46 -25.73 -3.53 31.28
CA GLN A 46 -26.28 -2.17 31.36
C GLN A 46 -25.67 -1.21 32.39
N MET A 47 -25.56 0.10 32.16
CA MET A 47 -25.61 1.05 31.03
C MET A 47 -25.80 2.42 31.72
N THR A 48 -25.72 3.53 30.98
CA THR A 48 -26.02 4.90 31.47
C THR A 48 -25.07 5.40 32.59
N GLU A 49 -24.81 6.71 32.75
CA GLU A 49 -25.28 7.84 31.96
C GLU A 49 -24.22 8.94 31.79
N VAL A 50 -24.56 9.89 30.92
CA VAL A 50 -24.14 11.30 30.86
C VAL A 50 -23.20 11.80 31.96
N ASP A 51 -22.15 12.50 31.52
CA ASP A 51 -21.96 13.86 32.04
C ASP A 51 -21.61 14.84 30.89
N ILE A 52 -22.15 16.07 30.96
CA ILE A 52 -22.00 17.11 29.94
C ILE A 52 -21.26 18.27 30.57
N ASN A 53 -20.14 18.69 29.98
CA ASN A 53 -19.65 20.05 30.16
C ASN A 53 -19.40 20.71 28.80
N LEU A 54 -20.22 21.71 28.51
CA LEU A 54 -19.99 22.71 27.48
C LEU A 54 -19.06 23.76 28.07
N GLU A 55 -17.94 24.04 27.40
CA GLU A 55 -17.28 25.33 27.55
C GLU A 55 -17.07 25.93 26.15
N LEU A 56 -17.97 26.85 25.82
CA LEU A 56 -17.94 27.67 24.61
C LEU A 56 -17.00 28.85 24.88
N ASN A 57 -16.09 29.14 23.96
CA ASN A 57 -15.40 30.43 23.96
C ASN A 57 -15.24 30.95 22.53
N GLU A 58 -16.00 32.00 22.22
CA GLU A 58 -15.94 32.69 20.93
C GLU A 58 -14.94 33.84 20.99
N LYS A 59 -13.96 33.85 20.07
CA LYS A 59 -13.63 34.97 19.15
C LYS A 59 -12.33 34.63 18.41
N LEU A 60 -12.35 34.50 17.08
CA LEU A 60 -12.44 35.57 16.09
C LEU A 60 -11.10 36.29 15.95
N ASP A 61 -10.39 35.99 14.85
CA ASP A 61 -10.11 37.06 13.89
C ASP A 61 -10.03 36.55 12.45
N SER A 62 -10.15 37.47 11.49
CA SER A 62 -10.34 37.19 10.07
C SER A 62 -9.21 37.75 9.22
N SER A 63 -8.82 37.03 8.15
CA SER A 63 -8.27 37.64 6.91
C SER A 63 -7.94 36.62 5.81
N ILE A 64 -7.68 37.15 4.61
CA ILE A 64 -7.16 36.48 3.40
C ILE A 64 -8.13 35.50 2.71
N LEU A 65 -9.20 36.08 2.14
CA LEU A 65 -9.83 35.54 0.94
C LEU A 65 -9.66 36.58 -0.19
N SER A 66 -8.66 36.40 -1.06
CA SER A 66 -8.51 37.22 -2.27
C SER A 66 -7.56 36.58 -3.29
N ARG A 67 -8.13 36.03 -4.38
CA ARG A 67 -7.61 36.19 -5.74
C ARG A 67 -8.57 35.64 -6.80
N ASN A 68 -8.47 36.23 -7.99
CA ASN A 68 -8.94 35.72 -9.29
C ASN A 68 -10.46 35.67 -9.51
N ALA A 69 -11.05 36.84 -9.74
CA ALA A 69 -12.07 37.01 -10.77
C ALA A 69 -11.63 38.14 -11.69
N GLU A 70 -11.58 37.91 -13.01
CA GLU A 70 -11.75 38.91 -14.09
C GLU A 70 -11.66 38.23 -15.47
N ASN A 71 -12.27 38.86 -16.49
CA ASN A 71 -12.34 38.48 -17.91
C ASN A 71 -13.32 37.37 -18.33
N HIS A 72 -14.60 37.73 -18.48
CA HIS A 72 -15.19 37.66 -19.82
C HIS A 72 -16.16 38.84 -20.04
N LEU A 73 -16.42 39.20 -21.31
CA LEU A 73 -17.15 40.43 -21.69
C LEU A 73 -18.67 40.27 -21.69
N ASP A 74 -19.37 41.33 -21.27
CA ASP A 74 -20.78 41.57 -21.58
C ASP A 74 -21.00 41.87 -23.07
N LEU A 75 -22.05 41.30 -23.66
CA LEU A 75 -22.67 41.81 -24.89
C LEU A 75 -24.17 41.42 -24.94
N ASN A 76 -24.99 42.41 -25.32
CA ASN A 76 -26.37 42.35 -25.79
C ASN A 76 -27.48 41.73 -24.91
N ASP A 77 -28.25 42.64 -24.30
CA ASP A 77 -29.63 42.98 -24.70
C ASP A 77 -30.73 41.91 -24.96
N SER A 78 -31.90 42.25 -24.42
CA SER A 78 -33.24 42.04 -24.99
C SER A 78 -33.82 40.62 -25.09
N SER A 79 -34.50 40.20 -24.02
CA SER A 79 -35.68 39.31 -24.08
C SER A 79 -36.52 39.47 -22.80
N VAL A 80 -37.84 39.27 -22.78
CA VAL A 80 -38.87 39.23 -23.85
C VAL A 80 -40.19 39.69 -23.22
N ILE A 81 -41.07 40.36 -23.98
CA ILE A 81 -42.43 40.65 -23.50
C ILE A 81 -43.27 39.36 -23.55
N VAL A 82 -43.76 38.92 -22.40
CA VAL A 82 -44.66 37.76 -22.30
C VAL A 82 -46.04 38.14 -22.84
N TYR A 83 -46.41 37.57 -23.98
CA TYR A 83 -47.79 37.48 -24.44
C TYR A 83 -48.21 36.01 -24.41
N SER A 84 -49.01 35.64 -23.42
CA SER A 84 -49.81 34.41 -23.48
C SER A 84 -51.09 34.70 -24.24
N CYS A 85 -51.35 33.93 -25.30
CA CYS A 85 -52.70 33.81 -25.86
C CYS A 85 -53.30 32.51 -25.35
N GLU A 86 -54.44 32.59 -24.66
CA GLU A 86 -55.36 31.48 -24.43
C GLU A 86 -56.77 31.88 -24.86
N GLU A 87 -57.71 30.94 -24.82
CA GLU A 87 -58.73 30.80 -25.88
C GLU A 87 -60.10 31.46 -25.62
N VAL A 88 -60.77 31.75 -26.73
CA VAL A 88 -62.22 31.60 -27.04
C VAL A 88 -63.24 31.78 -25.89
N GLY A 89 -64.19 32.70 -26.10
CA GLY A 89 -65.45 32.73 -25.36
C GLY A 89 -66.50 33.66 -25.97
N ASP A 90 -67.50 33.12 -26.67
CA ASP A 90 -68.70 33.85 -27.10
C ASP A 90 -69.64 34.10 -25.91
N ILE A 91 -69.92 35.37 -25.57
CA ILE A 91 -71.05 35.76 -24.71
C ILE A 91 -71.74 37.02 -25.29
N ASP A 92 -73.07 37.01 -25.22
CA ASP A 92 -74.02 37.97 -25.79
C ASP A 92 -74.54 39.00 -24.75
N ASN A 93 -75.20 40.06 -25.23
CA ASN A 93 -75.94 41.13 -24.53
C ASN A 93 -75.14 42.22 -23.77
N GLY A 94 -75.46 43.50 -24.04
CA GLY A 94 -74.78 44.66 -23.46
C GLY A 94 -75.46 46.04 -23.57
N LEU A 95 -76.80 46.09 -23.75
CA LEU A 95 -77.70 47.25 -23.54
C LEU A 95 -77.18 48.71 -23.71
N ASN A 96 -77.52 49.31 -24.86
CA ASN A 96 -78.48 50.44 -25.02
C ASN A 96 -78.30 51.78 -24.24
N LYS A 97 -78.94 52.85 -24.74
CA LYS A 97 -79.04 54.25 -24.24
C LYS A 97 -77.87 55.19 -24.57
N ASP A 98 -78.07 56.45 -24.96
CA ASP A 98 -79.29 57.24 -25.25
C ASP A 98 -79.02 58.22 -26.43
N PHE A 99 -80.03 58.50 -27.26
CA PHE A 99 -80.16 59.77 -28.01
C PHE A 99 -81.61 59.98 -28.49
N ASP A 100 -82.20 61.14 -28.20
CA ASP A 100 -83.65 61.36 -28.35
C ASP A 100 -84.11 61.82 -29.74
N ASN A 101 -84.74 60.89 -30.46
CA ASN A 101 -86.17 60.94 -30.81
C ASN A 101 -86.87 62.33 -30.89
N ILE A 102 -87.11 62.82 -32.11
CA ILE A 102 -88.26 63.67 -32.46
C ILE A 102 -88.89 63.13 -33.76
N SER A 103 -90.22 63.07 -33.82
CA SER A 103 -91.01 62.62 -34.97
C SER A 103 -92.03 63.68 -35.41
N GLY A 104 -92.61 63.56 -36.61
CA GLY A 104 -93.83 64.32 -36.97
C GLY A 104 -94.01 64.70 -38.45
N ASN A 105 -94.68 63.81 -39.18
CA ASN A 105 -95.60 63.96 -40.34
C ASN A 105 -95.76 65.27 -41.16
N ILE A 106 -96.28 65.06 -42.38
CA ILE A 106 -96.75 66.04 -43.37
C ILE A 106 -98.29 66.28 -43.23
N SER A 107 -98.82 67.28 -43.96
CA SER A 107 -100.25 67.61 -44.20
C SER A 107 -100.93 68.57 -43.19
N ASP A 108 -101.92 69.38 -43.55
CA ASP A 108 -102.40 69.96 -44.84
C ASP A 108 -103.50 71.03 -44.52
N SER A 109 -103.63 72.12 -45.28
CA SER A 109 -104.75 73.10 -45.14
C SER A 109 -104.79 74.17 -46.25
N SER A 110 -105.99 74.55 -46.68
CA SER A 110 -106.30 75.47 -47.80
C SER A 110 -107.13 76.71 -47.39
N GLU A 111 -107.53 77.50 -48.41
CA GLU A 111 -108.66 78.47 -48.46
C GLU A 111 -108.47 79.96 -48.09
N ASP A 112 -108.43 80.76 -49.18
CA ASP A 112 -109.38 81.82 -49.58
C ASP A 112 -109.48 83.18 -48.81
N SER A 113 -109.69 84.23 -49.61
CA SER A 113 -110.25 85.54 -49.23
C SER A 113 -110.54 86.37 -50.49
N THR A 114 -111.69 86.12 -51.12
CA THR A 114 -112.19 86.91 -52.27
C THR A 114 -113.25 87.95 -51.83
N SER A 115 -113.41 89.03 -52.62
CA SER A 115 -114.52 90.03 -52.63
C SER A 115 -114.31 91.37 -51.91
N SER A 116 -114.48 92.47 -52.66
CA SER A 116 -115.03 93.74 -52.16
C SER A 116 -115.53 94.65 -53.31
N PHE A 117 -116.86 94.75 -53.42
CA PHE A 117 -117.63 95.86 -54.02
C PHE A 117 -117.56 96.17 -55.53
N GLU A 118 -118.53 95.61 -56.25
CA GLU A 118 -119.31 96.41 -57.22
C GLU A 118 -119.98 97.61 -56.51
N LEU A 119 -120.17 98.74 -57.22
CA LEU A 119 -121.40 99.57 -57.23
C LEU A 119 -121.17 100.98 -57.83
N LYS A 120 -121.48 101.18 -59.13
CA LYS A 120 -122.02 102.47 -59.65
C LYS A 120 -122.54 102.54 -61.11
N ILE A 121 -122.91 101.42 -61.74
CA ILE A 121 -123.55 101.45 -63.07
C ILE A 121 -125.06 101.75 -62.93
N SER A 122 -125.43 103.03 -62.82
CA SER A 122 -126.85 103.45 -62.78
C SER A 122 -127.15 104.88 -63.27
N GLN A 123 -126.13 105.73 -63.47
CA GLN A 123 -126.32 107.15 -63.84
C GLN A 123 -125.32 107.70 -64.90
N MET A 124 -124.55 106.83 -65.55
CA MET A 124 -123.46 107.25 -66.43
C MET A 124 -123.95 107.56 -67.87
N SER A 125 -123.28 108.50 -68.53
CA SER A 125 -123.67 109.05 -69.83
C SER A 125 -123.07 108.25 -71.00
N SER A 126 -123.50 108.58 -72.23
CA SER A 126 -123.00 107.91 -73.45
C SER A 126 -121.49 108.08 -73.70
N GLN A 127 -120.81 109.05 -73.06
CA GLN A 127 -119.35 109.19 -73.15
C GLN A 127 -118.60 108.23 -72.20
N ASP A 128 -119.20 107.87 -71.08
CA ASP A 128 -118.58 107.02 -70.05
C ASP A 128 -118.46 105.57 -70.52
N LEU A 129 -119.51 105.05 -71.18
CA LEU A 129 -119.52 103.73 -71.82
C LEU A 129 -118.37 103.56 -72.82
N LEU A 130 -118.01 104.60 -73.57
CA LEU A 130 -116.93 104.55 -74.56
C LEU A 130 -115.54 104.43 -73.92
N LYS A 131 -115.40 104.83 -72.64
CA LYS A 131 -114.18 104.62 -71.87
C LYS A 131 -114.09 103.17 -71.37
N VAL A 132 -115.15 102.66 -70.76
CA VAL A 132 -115.25 101.25 -70.29
C VAL A 132 -114.96 100.26 -71.43
N VAL A 133 -115.47 100.52 -72.64
CA VAL A 133 -115.16 99.67 -73.82
C VAL A 133 -113.68 99.69 -74.19
N LYS A 134 -112.96 100.82 -74.05
CA LYS A 134 -111.51 100.87 -74.28
C LYS A 134 -110.73 100.13 -73.20
N ASP A 135 -111.13 100.30 -71.95
CA ASP A 135 -110.48 99.68 -70.80
C ASP A 135 -110.60 98.14 -70.90
N ILE A 136 -111.79 97.61 -71.24
CA ILE A 136 -112.02 96.19 -71.56
C ILE A 136 -111.19 95.70 -72.77
N TYR A 137 -111.03 96.52 -73.80
CA TYR A 137 -110.18 96.15 -74.96
C TYR A 137 -108.69 96.06 -74.60
N HIS A 138 -108.22 96.85 -73.64
CA HIS A 138 -106.85 96.79 -73.15
C HIS A 138 -106.63 95.58 -72.21
N GLU A 139 -107.58 95.34 -71.31
CA GLU A 139 -107.62 94.16 -70.43
C GLU A 139 -107.63 92.85 -71.25
N LYS A 140 -108.45 92.77 -72.31
CA LYS A 140 -108.45 91.64 -73.25
C LYS A 140 -107.09 91.42 -73.94
N TYR A 141 -106.37 92.50 -74.28
CA TYR A 141 -105.04 92.38 -74.90
C TYR A 141 -104.01 91.81 -73.92
N LEU A 142 -104.01 92.30 -72.67
CA LEU A 142 -103.14 91.79 -71.62
C LEU A 142 -103.42 90.31 -71.31
N LEU A 143 -104.69 89.92 -71.22
CA LEU A 143 -105.09 88.52 -71.03
C LEU A 143 -104.71 87.62 -72.23
N GLU A 144 -104.69 88.14 -73.46
CA GLU A 144 -104.19 87.41 -74.66
C GLU A 144 -102.65 87.31 -74.74
N GLU A 145 -101.93 88.07 -73.93
CA GLU A 145 -100.47 88.01 -73.80
C GLU A 145 -100.07 87.10 -72.62
N GLU A 146 -100.76 87.22 -71.48
CA GLU A 146 -100.63 86.33 -70.32
C GLU A 146 -100.95 84.87 -70.68
N ASN A 147 -102.03 84.61 -71.40
CA ASN A 147 -102.37 83.26 -71.88
C ASN A 147 -101.27 82.64 -72.76
N LYS A 148 -100.51 83.45 -73.53
CA LYS A 148 -99.38 82.94 -74.34
C LYS A 148 -98.18 82.60 -73.46
N SER A 149 -97.91 83.40 -72.42
CA SER A 149 -96.86 83.09 -71.44
C SER A 149 -97.15 81.75 -70.76
N LEU A 150 -98.37 81.59 -70.24
CA LEU A 150 -98.82 80.36 -69.57
C LEU A 150 -98.82 79.14 -70.51
N HIS A 151 -99.13 79.30 -71.80
CA HIS A 151 -99.04 78.18 -72.76
C HIS A 151 -97.59 77.73 -72.99
N ASN A 152 -96.65 78.67 -73.09
CA ASN A 152 -95.23 78.34 -73.28
C ASN A 152 -94.65 77.62 -72.05
N GLU A 153 -94.95 78.09 -70.83
CA GLU A 153 -94.53 77.40 -69.60
C GLU A 153 -95.14 76.00 -69.48
N LEU A 154 -96.43 75.86 -69.84
CA LEU A 154 -97.13 74.58 -69.84
C LEU A 154 -96.54 73.58 -70.85
N ASP A 155 -96.08 74.04 -72.02
CA ASP A 155 -95.45 73.18 -73.03
C ASP A 155 -93.99 72.84 -72.69
N CYS A 156 -93.23 73.74 -72.07
CA CYS A 156 -91.94 73.40 -71.46
C CYS A 156 -92.09 72.34 -70.37
N CYS A 157 -93.05 72.51 -69.44
CA CYS A 157 -93.33 71.51 -68.41
C CYS A 157 -93.79 70.16 -68.98
N LYS A 158 -94.44 70.10 -70.15
CA LYS A 158 -94.76 68.83 -70.83
C LYS A 158 -93.54 68.16 -71.47
N ALA A 159 -92.56 68.95 -71.92
CA ALA A 159 -91.31 68.40 -72.45
C ALA A 159 -90.48 67.75 -71.34
N ASP A 160 -90.34 68.43 -70.20
CA ASP A 160 -89.59 67.91 -69.04
C ASP A 160 -90.32 66.75 -68.36
N ASN A 161 -91.66 66.78 -68.26
CA ASN A 161 -92.47 65.68 -67.71
C ASN A 161 -92.83 64.59 -68.74
N SER A 162 -92.10 64.49 -69.85
CA SER A 162 -92.30 63.42 -70.84
C SER A 162 -91.96 62.06 -70.24
N PRO A 163 -92.72 60.97 -70.52
CA PRO A 163 -92.33 59.62 -70.07
C PRO A 163 -90.91 59.21 -70.50
N ALA A 164 -90.41 59.78 -71.61
CA ALA A 164 -89.06 59.50 -72.12
C ALA A 164 -87.94 60.12 -71.28
N THR A 165 -88.14 61.29 -70.65
CA THR A 165 -87.11 61.92 -69.79
C THR A 165 -86.99 61.14 -68.48
N TYR A 166 -88.13 60.78 -67.87
CA TYR A 166 -88.15 59.91 -66.69
C TYR A 166 -87.54 58.54 -66.96
N GLN A 167 -87.88 57.89 -68.08
CA GLN A 167 -87.31 56.58 -68.40
C GLN A 167 -85.79 56.66 -68.66
N ALA A 168 -85.30 57.68 -69.39
CA ALA A 168 -83.86 57.87 -69.57
C ALA A 168 -83.12 58.12 -68.24
N ASN A 169 -83.74 58.85 -67.30
CA ASN A 169 -83.19 59.06 -65.96
C ASN A 169 -83.18 57.78 -65.12
N VAL A 170 -84.21 56.92 -65.25
CA VAL A 170 -84.25 55.60 -64.60
C VAL A 170 -83.19 54.68 -65.19
N GLU A 171 -83.06 54.59 -66.52
CA GLU A 171 -82.03 53.77 -67.19
C GLU A 171 -80.60 54.24 -66.84
N ALA A 172 -80.39 55.55 -66.65
CA ALA A 172 -79.13 56.09 -66.13
C ALA A 172 -78.88 55.67 -64.68
N LEU A 173 -79.86 55.84 -63.79
CA LEU A 173 -79.74 55.44 -62.38
C LEU A 173 -79.59 53.92 -62.19
N GLU A 174 -80.25 53.10 -63.02
CA GLU A 174 -80.07 51.64 -63.03
C GLU A 174 -78.66 51.25 -63.51
N LYS A 175 -78.12 51.95 -64.51
CA LYS A 175 -76.73 51.77 -64.97
C LYS A 175 -75.72 52.17 -63.90
N ASP A 176 -75.89 53.32 -63.25
CA ASP A 176 -75.01 53.78 -62.17
C ASP A 176 -75.10 52.87 -60.95
N LEU A 177 -76.29 52.34 -60.63
CA LEU A 177 -76.51 51.37 -59.56
C LEU A 177 -75.96 49.97 -59.92
N ALA A 178 -75.94 49.59 -61.20
CA ALA A 178 -75.26 48.38 -61.67
C ALA A 178 -73.73 48.55 -61.62
N GLN A 179 -73.20 49.71 -62.01
CA GLN A 179 -71.78 50.05 -61.91
C GLN A 179 -71.33 50.04 -60.45
N ALA A 180 -72.04 50.75 -59.56
CA ALA A 180 -71.73 50.78 -58.13
C ALA A 180 -71.78 49.38 -57.47
N LYS A 181 -72.67 48.48 -57.95
CA LYS A 181 -72.66 47.06 -57.53
C LYS A 181 -71.47 46.28 -58.06
N ALA A 182 -71.08 46.49 -59.31
CA ALA A 182 -69.90 45.86 -59.91
C ALA A 182 -68.62 46.32 -59.20
N ASP A 183 -68.49 47.62 -58.94
CA ASP A 183 -67.38 48.22 -58.20
C ASP A 183 -67.35 47.70 -56.76
N ALA A 184 -68.49 47.68 -56.05
CA ALA A 184 -68.57 47.12 -54.70
C ALA A 184 -68.16 45.64 -54.64
N PHE A 185 -68.53 44.84 -55.65
CA PHE A 185 -68.10 43.44 -55.77
C PHE A 185 -66.61 43.31 -56.09
N ALA A 186 -66.05 44.19 -56.93
CA ALA A 186 -64.62 44.25 -57.20
C ALA A 186 -63.82 44.60 -55.92
N TRP A 187 -64.22 45.67 -55.21
CA TRP A 187 -63.65 46.04 -53.90
C TRP A 187 -63.79 44.92 -52.86
N GLN A 188 -64.91 44.19 -52.84
CA GLN A 188 -65.10 43.06 -51.94
C GLN A 188 -64.14 41.90 -52.25
N ASN A 189 -63.92 41.58 -53.54
CA ASN A 189 -62.97 40.55 -53.96
C ASN A 189 -61.49 40.96 -53.76
N GLU A 190 -61.18 42.25 -53.91
CA GLU A 190 -59.84 42.76 -53.60
C GLU A 190 -59.59 42.79 -52.08
N LEU A 191 -60.61 43.10 -51.28
CA LEU A 191 -60.56 43.03 -49.82
C LEU A 191 -60.44 41.59 -49.29
N THR A 192 -61.06 40.59 -49.92
CA THR A 192 -60.82 39.18 -49.57
C THR A 192 -59.44 38.72 -50.03
N SER A 193 -59.03 39.02 -51.27
CA SER A 193 -57.70 38.64 -51.79
C SER A 193 -56.56 39.25 -50.96
N THR A 194 -56.68 40.49 -50.51
CA THR A 194 -55.69 41.12 -49.62
C THR A 194 -55.71 40.51 -48.22
N LYS A 195 -56.87 40.21 -47.64
CA LYS A 195 -56.96 39.47 -46.37
C LYS A 195 -56.33 38.08 -46.44
N GLU A 196 -56.54 37.34 -47.52
CA GLU A 196 -55.91 36.02 -47.74
C GLU A 196 -54.39 36.13 -47.86
N LYS A 197 -53.88 37.13 -48.60
CA LYS A 197 -52.44 37.41 -48.69
C LYS A 197 -51.83 37.72 -47.31
N PHE A 198 -52.45 38.61 -46.54
CA PHE A 198 -52.00 38.92 -45.17
C PHE A 198 -52.10 37.73 -44.22
N ALA A 199 -53.13 36.88 -44.35
CA ALA A 199 -53.25 35.66 -43.55
C ALA A 199 -52.12 34.66 -43.89
N GLN A 200 -51.85 34.44 -45.18
CA GLN A 200 -50.77 33.55 -45.63
C GLN A 200 -49.38 34.09 -45.23
N GLU A 201 -49.14 35.39 -45.33
CA GLU A 201 -47.89 35.99 -44.91
C GLU A 201 -47.69 35.91 -43.38
N ASN A 202 -48.75 36.11 -42.59
CA ASN A 202 -48.71 35.90 -41.14
C ASN A 202 -48.45 34.43 -40.76
N ILE A 203 -49.02 33.46 -41.49
CA ILE A 203 -48.70 32.03 -41.36
C ILE A 203 -47.23 31.76 -41.69
N ASN A 204 -46.71 32.31 -42.79
CA ASN A 204 -45.31 32.15 -43.19
C ASN A 204 -44.35 32.73 -42.12
N VAL A 205 -44.62 33.95 -41.63
CA VAL A 205 -43.83 34.59 -40.57
C VAL A 205 -43.89 33.79 -39.26
N ARG A 206 -45.06 33.27 -38.88
CA ARG A 206 -45.19 32.38 -37.72
C ARG A 206 -44.40 31.08 -37.88
N SER A 207 -44.40 30.48 -39.08
CA SER A 207 -43.60 29.30 -39.42
C SER A 207 -42.10 29.58 -39.28
N ASP A 208 -41.60 30.68 -39.89
CA ASP A 208 -40.18 31.03 -39.85
C ASP A 208 -39.68 31.38 -38.44
N LEU A 209 -40.50 32.07 -37.65
CA LEU A 209 -40.22 32.32 -36.23
C LEU A 209 -40.20 31.02 -35.42
N THR A 210 -41.15 30.11 -35.65
CA THR A 210 -41.22 28.82 -34.95
C THR A 210 -40.02 27.94 -35.28
N THR A 211 -39.69 27.75 -36.56
CA THR A 211 -38.50 26.97 -36.95
C THR A 211 -37.18 27.61 -36.50
N ARG A 212 -37.15 28.94 -36.32
CA ARG A 212 -35.99 29.64 -35.75
C ARG A 212 -35.88 29.47 -34.23
N LEU A 213 -37.00 29.46 -33.50
CA LEU A 213 -37.03 29.12 -32.08
C LEU A 213 -36.61 27.66 -31.84
N GLU A 214 -37.16 26.71 -32.60
CA GLU A 214 -36.73 25.30 -32.53
C GLU A 214 -35.22 25.12 -32.76
N ARG A 215 -34.67 25.83 -33.74
CA ARG A 215 -33.24 25.77 -34.08
C ARG A 215 -32.38 26.31 -32.93
N LEU A 216 -32.80 27.39 -32.30
CA LEU A 216 -32.14 27.98 -31.13
C LEU A 216 -32.27 27.06 -29.90
N MET A 217 -33.43 26.45 -29.65
CA MET A 217 -33.61 25.44 -28.59
C MET A 217 -32.68 24.25 -28.80
N LYS A 218 -32.64 23.66 -30.00
CA LYS A 218 -31.76 22.53 -30.32
C LYS A 218 -30.28 22.87 -30.15
N GLN A 219 -29.87 24.10 -30.46
CA GLN A 219 -28.50 24.59 -30.21
C GLN A 219 -28.21 24.81 -28.72
N TYR A 220 -29.15 25.40 -27.97
CA TYR A 220 -29.04 25.60 -26.51
C TYR A 220 -28.95 24.26 -25.77
N GLU A 221 -29.81 23.30 -26.10
CA GLU A 221 -29.76 21.95 -25.53
C GLU A 221 -28.44 21.23 -25.85
N ALA A 222 -27.94 21.35 -27.08
CA ALA A 222 -26.67 20.75 -27.47
C ALA A 222 -25.50 21.35 -26.66
N ALA A 223 -25.44 22.67 -26.53
CA ALA A 223 -24.44 23.36 -25.73
C ALA A 223 -24.54 23.01 -24.23
N ASN A 224 -25.76 22.87 -23.68
CA ASN A 224 -25.92 22.47 -22.28
C ASN A 224 -25.56 20.99 -22.06
N ARG A 225 -25.91 20.08 -22.98
CA ARG A 225 -25.45 18.67 -22.96
C ARG A 225 -23.93 18.55 -23.10
N GLU A 226 -23.29 19.40 -23.90
CA GLU A 226 -21.83 19.46 -24.01
C GLU A 226 -21.18 19.97 -22.72
N LYS A 227 -21.70 21.05 -22.13
CA LYS A 227 -21.29 21.57 -20.80
C LYS A 227 -21.40 20.49 -19.72
N GLU A 228 -22.52 19.77 -19.65
CA GLU A 228 -22.71 18.66 -18.69
C GLU A 228 -21.72 17.51 -18.94
N SER A 229 -21.51 17.14 -20.21
CA SER A 229 -20.47 16.17 -20.61
C SER A 229 -19.06 16.61 -20.18
N MET A 230 -18.76 17.92 -20.30
CA MET A 230 -17.48 18.50 -19.91
C MET A 230 -17.27 18.45 -18.39
N VAL A 231 -18.29 18.76 -17.59
CA VAL A 231 -18.25 18.63 -16.12
C VAL A 231 -18.00 17.18 -15.69
N VAL A 232 -18.68 16.20 -16.32
CA VAL A 232 -18.44 14.77 -16.05
C VAL A 232 -17.01 14.36 -16.42
N LYS A 233 -16.49 14.79 -17.58
CA LYS A 233 -15.10 14.53 -18.00
C LYS A 233 -14.09 15.09 -16.99
N TYR A 234 -14.28 16.32 -16.51
CA TYR A 234 -13.42 16.91 -15.48
C TYR A 234 -13.50 16.16 -14.14
N ALA A 235 -14.70 15.76 -13.70
CA ALA A 235 -14.87 15.00 -12.46
C ALA A 235 -14.19 13.62 -12.51
N VAL A 236 -14.25 12.94 -13.66
CA VAL A 236 -13.51 11.67 -13.89
C VAL A 236 -12.00 11.92 -13.89
N ALA A 237 -11.53 12.95 -14.60
CA ALA A 237 -10.11 13.28 -14.67
C ALA A 237 -9.51 13.63 -13.30
N GLU A 238 -10.17 14.47 -12.48
CA GLU A 238 -9.66 14.78 -11.13
C GLU A 238 -9.73 13.56 -10.20
N LYS A 239 -10.76 12.71 -10.32
CA LYS A 239 -10.80 11.41 -9.59
C LYS A 239 -9.59 10.55 -9.93
N ASP A 240 -9.22 10.44 -11.21
CA ASP A 240 -8.07 9.64 -11.64
C ASP A 240 -6.73 10.28 -11.21
N VAL A 241 -6.62 11.61 -11.28
CA VAL A 241 -5.49 12.36 -10.71
C VAL A 241 -5.35 12.11 -9.20
N LEU A 242 -6.46 12.08 -8.44
CA LEU A 242 -6.45 11.77 -7.00
C LEU A 242 -6.06 10.31 -6.72
N VAL A 243 -6.49 9.35 -7.54
CA VAL A 243 -6.05 7.95 -7.45
C VAL A 243 -4.54 7.83 -7.70
N VAL A 244 -4.02 8.51 -8.73
CA VAL A 244 -2.57 8.51 -9.05
C VAL A 244 -1.75 9.22 -7.95
N LYS A 245 -2.21 10.37 -7.41
CA LYS A 245 -1.60 11.04 -6.24
C LYS A 245 -1.49 10.06 -5.05
N LYS A 246 -2.59 9.40 -4.69
CA LYS A 246 -2.63 8.43 -3.57
C LYS A 246 -1.74 7.20 -3.81
N GLN A 247 -1.65 6.72 -5.05
CA GLN A 247 -0.72 5.64 -5.40
C GLN A 247 0.75 6.09 -5.28
N LYS A 248 1.07 7.30 -5.78
CA LYS A 248 2.40 7.92 -5.65
C LYS A 248 2.81 8.04 -4.17
N GLU A 249 1.98 8.64 -3.33
CA GLU A 249 2.23 8.79 -1.88
C GLU A 249 2.47 7.45 -1.17
N ASN A 250 1.80 6.38 -1.63
CA ASN A 250 1.96 5.03 -1.08
C ASN A 250 3.26 4.36 -1.56
N ILE A 251 3.76 4.71 -2.74
CA ILE A 251 5.08 4.30 -3.23
C ILE A 251 6.17 5.11 -2.54
N GLU A 252 6.02 6.43 -2.39
CA GLU A 252 6.98 7.30 -1.71
C GLU A 252 7.17 6.92 -0.23
N ARG A 253 6.12 6.49 0.47
CA ARG A 253 6.25 5.91 1.82
C ARG A 253 7.08 4.61 1.79
N LYS A 254 6.75 3.65 0.91
CA LYS A 254 7.52 2.41 0.76
C LYS A 254 8.99 2.64 0.40
N VAL A 255 9.30 3.66 -0.42
CA VAL A 255 10.69 4.04 -0.74
C VAL A 255 11.41 4.51 0.53
N LYS A 256 10.82 5.43 1.31
CA LYS A 256 11.40 5.88 2.58
C LYS A 256 11.58 4.75 3.59
N ASP A 257 10.69 3.77 3.61
CA ASP A 257 10.79 2.61 4.49
C ASP A 257 11.98 1.71 4.08
N LEU A 258 12.11 1.40 2.78
CA LEU A 258 13.26 0.68 2.22
C LEU A 258 14.59 1.45 2.36
N GLU A 259 14.56 2.79 2.35
CA GLU A 259 15.74 3.62 2.61
C GLU A 259 16.22 3.49 4.06
N ARG A 260 15.30 3.46 5.05
CA ARG A 260 15.67 3.19 6.45
C ARG A 260 16.21 1.77 6.64
N ASP A 261 15.61 0.76 6.02
CA ASP A 261 16.12 -0.61 6.06
C ASP A 261 17.52 -0.72 5.46
N LYS A 262 17.78 -0.03 4.34
CA LYS A 262 19.10 0.11 3.72
C LYS A 262 20.11 0.77 4.66
N GLU A 263 19.74 1.83 5.38
CA GLU A 263 20.62 2.46 6.38
C GLU A 263 20.92 1.52 7.56
N ILE A 264 19.93 0.78 8.06
CA ILE A 264 20.09 -0.23 9.12
C ILE A 264 21.04 -1.35 8.66
N LEU A 265 20.88 -1.85 7.44
CA LEU A 265 21.76 -2.86 6.84
C LEU A 265 23.18 -2.33 6.64
N GLN A 266 23.36 -1.09 6.19
CA GLN A 266 24.68 -0.43 6.13
C GLN A 266 25.31 -0.25 7.52
N GLY A 267 24.51 -0.01 8.56
CA GLY A 267 24.94 -0.02 9.96
C GLY A 267 25.49 -1.39 10.38
N LYS A 268 24.72 -2.46 10.14
CA LYS A 268 25.15 -3.85 10.41
C LYS A 268 26.44 -4.22 9.66
N ILE A 269 26.57 -3.84 8.39
CA ILE A 269 27.79 -4.08 7.59
C ILE A 269 29.01 -3.35 8.17
N LYS A 270 28.85 -2.14 8.73
CA LYS A 270 29.95 -1.43 9.40
C LYS A 270 30.39 -2.16 10.68
N ILE A 271 29.44 -2.60 11.51
CA ILE A 271 29.71 -3.37 12.74
C ILE A 271 30.47 -4.66 12.42
N LEU A 272 29.94 -5.47 11.49
CA LEU A 272 30.56 -6.73 11.06
C LEU A 272 31.98 -6.53 10.48
N ASN A 273 32.25 -5.41 9.80
CA ASN A 273 33.61 -5.09 9.36
C ASN A 273 34.54 -4.75 10.53
N THR A 274 34.08 -3.98 11.54
CA THR A 274 34.91 -3.71 12.72
C THR A 274 35.18 -4.95 13.56
N GLU A 275 34.20 -5.86 13.66
CA GLU A 275 34.33 -7.15 14.33
C GLU A 275 35.30 -8.07 13.58
N LYS A 276 35.15 -8.19 12.25
CA LYS A 276 36.11 -8.89 11.38
C LYS A 276 37.54 -8.37 11.58
N SER A 277 37.74 -7.04 11.60
CA SER A 277 39.05 -6.45 11.85
C SER A 277 39.63 -6.78 13.22
N ARG A 278 38.80 -6.80 14.27
CA ARG A 278 39.18 -7.22 15.62
C ARG A 278 39.57 -8.70 15.67
N THR A 279 38.82 -9.57 15.00
CA THR A 279 39.10 -11.01 14.91
C THR A 279 40.38 -11.29 14.12
N CYS A 280 40.63 -10.58 13.02
CA CYS A 280 41.90 -10.66 12.28
C CYS A 280 43.09 -10.28 13.17
N GLY A 281 43.06 -9.12 13.84
CA GLY A 281 44.14 -8.71 14.76
C GLY A 281 44.35 -9.67 15.94
N THR A 282 43.29 -10.37 16.38
CA THR A 282 43.39 -11.42 17.41
C THR A 282 44.08 -12.68 16.86
N LEU A 283 43.78 -13.07 15.61
CA LEU A 283 44.47 -14.15 14.91
C LEU A 283 45.95 -13.82 14.68
N ASP A 284 46.27 -12.60 14.23
CA ASP A 284 47.65 -12.14 14.03
C ASP A 284 48.47 -12.21 15.33
N ASN A 285 47.87 -11.83 16.47
CA ASN A 285 48.49 -11.99 17.79
C ASN A 285 48.74 -13.47 18.13
N LYS A 286 47.80 -14.38 17.85
CA LYS A 286 48.00 -15.83 18.07
C LYS A 286 49.04 -16.44 17.14
N ILE A 287 49.18 -15.94 15.91
CA ILE A 287 50.27 -16.32 15.00
C ILE A 287 51.63 -15.88 15.56
N GLN A 288 51.70 -14.68 16.17
CA GLN A 288 52.92 -14.22 16.85
C GLN A 288 53.26 -15.05 18.11
N GLU A 289 52.26 -15.36 18.95
CA GLU A 289 52.43 -16.26 20.11
C GLU A 289 52.97 -17.64 19.70
N LEU A 290 52.38 -18.26 18.68
CA LEU A 290 52.85 -19.54 18.11
C LEU A 290 54.27 -19.43 17.54
N GLY A 291 54.61 -18.30 16.93
CA GLY A 291 55.98 -18.01 16.47
C GLY A 291 57.00 -17.92 17.62
N ILE A 292 56.60 -17.41 18.80
CA ILE A 292 57.44 -17.37 20.02
C ILE A 292 57.52 -18.77 20.66
N ALA A 293 56.43 -19.52 20.69
CA ALA A 293 56.39 -20.89 21.19
C ALA A 293 57.32 -21.81 20.39
N ASN A 294 57.26 -21.77 19.05
CA ASN A 294 58.13 -22.56 18.18
C ASN A 294 59.62 -22.26 18.40
N ARG A 295 60.01 -20.96 18.46
CA ARG A 295 61.39 -20.55 18.81
C ARG A 295 61.85 -21.05 20.19
N THR A 296 60.91 -21.34 21.09
CA THR A 296 61.20 -21.88 22.43
C THR A 296 61.33 -23.40 22.39
N ILE A 297 60.49 -24.08 21.61
CA ILE A 297 60.61 -25.52 21.31
C ILE A 297 61.97 -25.82 20.66
N ASP A 298 62.42 -25.01 19.70
CA ASP A 298 63.69 -25.22 19.02
C ASP A 298 64.90 -25.01 19.95
N LYS A 299 64.88 -24.00 20.84
CA LYS A 299 65.88 -23.87 21.91
C LYS A 299 65.92 -25.09 22.83
N LEU A 300 64.76 -25.62 23.22
CA LEU A 300 64.67 -26.81 24.06
C LEU A 300 65.16 -28.07 23.33
N ARG A 301 64.94 -28.18 22.01
CA ARG A 301 65.56 -29.23 21.16
C ARG A 301 67.08 -29.13 21.17
N ASP A 302 67.64 -27.92 21.00
CA ASP A 302 69.09 -27.71 21.04
C ASP A 302 69.69 -28.02 22.43
N GLU A 303 68.99 -27.66 23.51
CA GLU A 303 69.37 -28.07 24.87
C GLU A 303 69.33 -29.59 25.07
N ILE A 304 68.31 -30.28 24.54
CA ILE A 304 68.19 -31.74 24.60
C ILE A 304 69.31 -32.39 23.80
N ASN A 305 69.61 -31.90 22.59
CA ASN A 305 70.73 -32.35 21.77
C ASN A 305 72.07 -32.16 22.51
N ALA A 306 72.28 -31.01 23.16
CA ALA A 306 73.48 -30.75 23.96
C ALA A 306 73.59 -31.65 25.21
N LYS A 307 72.46 -32.03 25.83
CA LYS A 307 72.41 -33.00 26.94
C LYS A 307 72.69 -34.42 26.44
N ASP A 308 72.13 -34.83 25.31
CA ASP A 308 72.36 -36.13 24.67
C ASP A 308 73.82 -36.32 24.24
N ILE A 309 74.46 -35.29 23.66
CA ILE A 309 75.91 -35.30 23.36
C ILE A 309 76.74 -35.52 24.63
N LYS A 310 76.40 -34.85 25.75
CA LYS A 310 77.07 -35.06 27.05
C LYS A 310 76.84 -36.46 27.60
N ILE A 311 75.63 -37.01 27.48
CA ILE A 311 75.31 -38.38 27.89
C ILE A 311 76.13 -39.39 27.07
N LYS A 312 76.18 -39.24 25.75
CA LYS A 312 76.98 -40.10 24.85
C LYS A 312 78.47 -40.01 25.15
N TRP A 313 78.98 -38.82 25.48
CA TRP A 313 80.37 -38.66 25.94
C TRP A 313 80.62 -39.41 27.26
N GLY A 314 79.72 -39.27 28.25
CA GLY A 314 79.79 -39.98 29.52
C GLY A 314 79.70 -41.50 29.38
N GLN A 315 78.80 -42.00 28.53
CA GLN A 315 78.67 -43.42 28.18
C GLN A 315 79.95 -43.98 27.54
N ASN A 316 80.55 -43.24 26.60
CA ASN A 316 81.82 -43.63 25.98
C ASN A 316 82.99 -43.61 26.98
N LYS A 317 83.02 -42.63 27.90
CA LYS A 317 84.04 -42.55 28.96
C LYS A 317 83.91 -43.73 29.93
N LEU A 318 82.71 -44.01 30.42
CA LEU A 318 82.41 -45.15 31.28
C LEU A 318 82.73 -46.48 30.60
N LYS A 319 82.41 -46.63 29.30
CA LYS A 319 82.80 -47.81 28.52
C LYS A 319 84.32 -47.99 28.48
N SER A 320 85.08 -46.92 28.24
CA SER A 320 86.55 -46.96 28.23
C SER A 320 87.13 -47.34 29.61
N GLU A 321 86.50 -46.89 30.70
CA GLU A 321 86.89 -47.26 32.07
C GLU A 321 86.53 -48.72 32.40
N ILE A 322 85.36 -49.19 31.98
CA ILE A 322 84.95 -50.61 32.07
C ILE A 322 85.92 -51.51 31.29
N ASP A 323 86.30 -51.14 30.07
CA ASP A 323 87.20 -51.95 29.25
C ASP A 323 88.64 -51.92 29.80
N SER A 324 89.08 -50.82 30.43
CA SER A 324 90.32 -50.77 31.21
C SER A 324 90.26 -51.65 32.47
N HIS A 325 89.11 -51.66 33.18
CA HIS A 325 88.89 -52.54 34.33
C HIS A 325 88.89 -54.03 33.96
N LYS A 326 88.37 -54.40 32.78
CA LYS A 326 88.50 -55.77 32.26
C LYS A 326 89.96 -56.13 31.98
N GLU A 327 90.75 -55.19 31.47
CA GLU A 327 92.17 -55.42 31.20
C GLU A 327 92.99 -55.59 32.50
N THR A 328 92.70 -54.81 33.54
CA THR A 328 93.35 -54.93 34.85
C THR A 328 92.88 -56.17 35.61
N GLN A 329 91.60 -56.53 35.56
CA GLN A 329 91.09 -57.81 36.08
C GLN A 329 91.80 -58.99 35.40
N ALA A 330 91.85 -59.01 34.06
CA ALA A 330 92.56 -60.06 33.33
C ALA A 330 94.08 -60.08 33.58
N LYS A 331 94.70 -59.01 34.11
CA LYS A 331 96.09 -59.03 34.61
C LYS A 331 96.16 -59.63 36.01
N LEU A 332 95.21 -59.32 36.89
CA LEU A 332 95.09 -59.91 38.23
C LEU A 332 94.83 -61.42 38.15
N ASP A 333 93.90 -61.87 37.32
CA ASP A 333 93.56 -63.29 37.17
C ASP A 333 94.79 -64.12 36.71
N ARG A 334 95.58 -63.57 35.78
CA ARG A 334 96.86 -64.17 35.34
C ARG A 334 97.93 -64.17 36.44
N ALA A 335 97.92 -63.21 37.36
CA ALA A 335 98.83 -63.18 38.50
C ALA A 335 98.42 -64.20 39.57
N LEU A 336 97.12 -64.29 39.87
CA LEU A 336 96.56 -65.31 40.77
C LEU A 336 96.80 -66.73 40.25
N ALA A 337 96.64 -66.96 38.94
CA ALA A 337 96.98 -68.25 38.33
C ALA A 337 98.47 -68.61 38.50
N LYS A 338 99.39 -67.64 38.36
CA LYS A 338 100.82 -67.88 38.63
C LYS A 338 101.10 -68.16 40.11
N ILE A 339 100.42 -67.47 41.03
CA ILE A 339 100.55 -67.74 42.46
C ILE A 339 100.08 -69.16 42.77
N CYS A 340 98.92 -69.59 42.26
CA CYS A 340 98.41 -70.95 42.41
C CYS A 340 99.41 -72.01 41.89
N ASN A 341 99.99 -71.81 40.69
CA ASN A 341 101.02 -72.70 40.16
C ASN A 341 102.26 -72.75 41.08
N HIS A 342 102.73 -71.62 41.60
CA HIS A 342 103.87 -71.58 42.52
C HIS A 342 103.54 -72.18 43.89
N GLU A 343 102.30 -72.08 44.38
CA GLU A 343 101.83 -72.76 45.58
C GLU A 343 101.80 -74.29 45.39
N GLU A 344 101.45 -74.76 44.18
CA GLU A 344 101.52 -76.17 43.81
C GLU A 344 102.97 -76.68 43.66
N GLU A 345 103.87 -75.90 43.04
CA GLU A 345 105.33 -76.18 43.00
C GLU A 345 105.94 -76.23 44.42
N ILE A 346 105.56 -75.31 45.30
CA ILE A 346 105.96 -75.30 46.71
C ILE A 346 105.38 -76.51 47.46
N LYS A 347 104.16 -76.94 47.14
CA LYS A 347 103.56 -78.13 47.73
C LYS A 347 104.30 -79.41 47.33
N VAL A 348 104.60 -79.58 46.04
CA VAL A 348 105.36 -80.75 45.53
C VAL A 348 106.75 -80.82 46.17
N THR A 349 107.52 -79.72 46.16
CA THR A 349 108.86 -79.69 46.77
C THR A 349 108.83 -79.91 48.29
N ARG A 350 107.73 -79.56 48.97
CA ARG A 350 107.52 -79.83 50.40
C ARG A 350 107.18 -81.31 50.67
N GLU A 351 106.40 -81.96 49.81
CA GLU A 351 106.11 -83.40 49.86
C GLU A 351 107.39 -84.22 49.59
N GLU A 352 108.23 -83.79 48.65
CA GLU A 352 109.56 -84.37 48.40
C GLU A 352 110.48 -84.23 49.63
N ALA A 353 110.53 -83.04 50.25
CA ALA A 353 111.33 -82.81 51.46
C ALA A 353 110.85 -83.63 52.67
N GLU A 354 109.54 -83.81 52.85
CA GLU A 354 108.99 -84.62 53.96
C GLU A 354 109.36 -86.10 53.82
N LYS A 355 109.45 -86.61 52.57
CA LYS A 355 109.89 -87.98 52.28
C LYS A 355 111.33 -88.22 52.78
N VAL A 356 112.25 -87.31 52.48
CA VAL A 356 113.66 -87.38 52.94
C VAL A 356 113.74 -87.36 54.48
N VAL A 357 112.87 -86.60 55.16
CA VAL A 357 112.82 -86.55 56.64
C VAL A 357 112.29 -87.85 57.26
N LYS A 358 111.43 -88.61 56.56
CA LYS A 358 110.97 -89.93 57.01
C LYS A 358 112.09 -90.97 56.90
N GLU A 359 112.78 -91.03 55.76
CA GLU A 359 113.92 -91.94 55.53
C GLU A 359 115.05 -91.73 56.56
N ALA A 360 115.26 -90.49 57.03
CA ALA A 360 116.22 -90.19 58.09
C ALA A 360 115.81 -90.68 59.51
N LYS A 361 114.51 -90.79 59.81
CA LYS A 361 114.01 -91.08 61.17
C LYS A 361 113.90 -92.57 61.51
N GLU A 362 113.88 -93.45 60.52
CA GLU A 362 113.77 -94.90 60.75
C GLU A 362 115.09 -95.54 61.23
N GLY A 363 116.22 -94.80 61.16
CA GLY A 363 117.54 -95.30 61.56
C GLY A 363 117.86 -95.29 63.06
N GLU A 364 117.15 -94.52 63.90
CA GLU A 364 117.63 -94.19 65.26
C GLU A 364 116.90 -94.94 66.40
N ASN A 365 115.75 -95.56 66.12
CA ASN A 365 114.78 -96.02 67.13
C ASN A 365 115.04 -97.42 67.75
N THR A 366 116.29 -97.91 67.79
CA THR A 366 116.60 -99.33 68.13
C THR A 366 117.53 -99.54 69.33
N ARG A 367 117.70 -98.55 70.22
CA ARG A 367 118.70 -98.63 71.31
C ARG A 367 118.26 -98.23 72.75
N ALA A 368 117.05 -97.70 72.96
CA ALA A 368 116.72 -96.99 74.22
C ALA A 368 115.99 -97.81 75.32
N ASN A 369 115.38 -98.95 75.01
CA ASN A 369 114.27 -99.51 75.84
C ASN A 369 114.63 -100.64 76.85
N ILE A 370 115.89 -100.85 77.24
CA ILE A 370 116.28 -101.96 78.14
C ILE A 370 117.29 -101.52 79.21
N LEU A 371 116.81 -100.83 80.27
CA LEU A 371 117.58 -100.63 81.52
C LEU A 371 116.75 -100.17 82.74
N ASP A 372 115.61 -99.52 82.54
CA ASP A 372 114.82 -98.83 83.59
C ASP A 372 113.98 -99.76 84.51
N LYS A 373 114.46 -100.97 84.85
CA LYS A 373 113.64 -102.02 85.51
C LYS A 373 114.31 -102.75 86.69
N GLN A 374 115.35 -102.19 87.31
CA GLN A 374 116.13 -102.89 88.35
C GLN A 374 116.45 -102.07 89.64
N LEU A 375 115.75 -100.95 89.92
CA LEU A 375 116.10 -100.05 91.03
C LEU A 375 115.14 -100.09 92.25
N GLN A 376 114.10 -100.92 92.27
CA GLN A 376 112.94 -100.68 93.16
C GLN A 376 112.89 -101.54 94.46
N GLU A 377 113.71 -102.57 94.61
CA GLU A 377 113.55 -103.57 95.70
C GLU A 377 114.34 -103.31 97.01
N THR A 378 115.27 -102.35 97.04
CA THR A 378 116.27 -102.24 98.13
C THR A 378 115.93 -101.24 99.26
N LYS A 379 114.67 -100.81 99.41
CA LYS A 379 114.28 -99.69 100.31
C LYS A 379 113.60 -100.06 101.64
N ALA A 380 113.43 -101.34 101.97
CA ALA A 380 112.44 -101.77 102.98
C ALA A 380 112.88 -101.89 104.46
N LEU A 381 114.15 -101.65 104.82
CA LEU A 381 114.68 -102.06 106.15
C LEU A 381 115.19 -100.96 107.11
N LEU A 382 115.04 -99.67 106.80
CA LEU A 382 115.59 -98.57 107.63
C LEU A 382 114.54 -97.81 108.49
N ILE A 383 113.36 -98.39 108.72
CA ILE A 383 112.20 -97.68 109.29
C ILE A 383 112.08 -97.78 110.83
N MET A 384 112.80 -98.70 111.50
CA MET A 384 112.53 -99.08 112.91
C MET A 384 113.31 -98.34 114.02
N LYS A 385 114.01 -97.21 113.78
CA LYS A 385 114.95 -96.67 114.81
C LYS A 385 115.03 -95.16 115.03
N LYS A 386 113.98 -94.38 114.75
CA LYS A 386 113.90 -92.97 115.24
C LYS A 386 112.46 -92.47 115.39
N GLN A 387 111.87 -92.67 116.58
CA GLN A 387 110.56 -92.14 116.97
C GLN A 387 110.62 -91.68 118.45
N LYS A 388 109.71 -90.79 118.87
CA LYS A 388 109.68 -90.04 120.15
C LYS A 388 110.46 -88.70 120.20
N TYR A 389 110.44 -87.92 119.11
CA TYR A 389 110.61 -86.45 119.20
C TYR A 389 109.57 -85.67 118.37
N ASP A 390 108.78 -86.35 117.55
CA ASP A 390 107.91 -85.72 116.54
C ASP A 390 106.53 -85.30 117.08
N ASP A 391 106.06 -85.95 118.15
CA ASP A 391 104.66 -85.94 118.60
C ASP A 391 104.17 -84.57 119.12
N THR A 392 105.07 -83.63 119.43
CA THR A 392 104.73 -82.24 119.83
C THR A 392 104.98 -81.19 118.75
N SER A 393 105.77 -81.52 117.71
CA SER A 393 106.09 -80.62 116.59
C SER A 393 105.01 -80.65 115.50
N PHE A 394 104.32 -81.79 115.38
CA PHE A 394 103.30 -82.05 114.36
C PHE A 394 102.04 -81.18 114.51
N LEU A 395 101.46 -81.12 115.71
CA LEU A 395 100.19 -80.43 116.01
C LEU A 395 100.20 -78.94 115.63
N TYR A 396 101.29 -78.21 115.94
CA TYR A 396 101.39 -76.78 115.60
C TYR A 396 101.51 -76.54 114.10
N LYS A 397 102.19 -77.42 113.37
CA LYS A 397 102.29 -77.34 111.90
C LYS A 397 100.96 -77.64 111.22
N GLN A 398 100.23 -78.66 111.68
CA GLN A 398 98.95 -79.03 111.07
C GLN A 398 97.91 -77.91 111.22
N LEU A 399 97.74 -77.36 112.42
CA LEU A 399 96.80 -76.26 112.67
C LEU A 399 97.14 -75.01 111.85
N LYS A 400 98.44 -74.74 111.62
CA LYS A 400 98.89 -73.64 110.75
C LYS A 400 98.54 -73.89 109.28
N SER A 401 98.76 -75.10 108.76
CA SER A 401 98.39 -75.44 107.37
C SER A 401 96.88 -75.45 107.14
N GLU A 402 96.07 -75.87 108.12
CA GLU A 402 94.61 -75.83 108.01
C GLU A 402 94.11 -74.39 107.92
N HIS A 403 94.61 -73.47 108.77
CA HIS A 403 94.28 -72.04 108.70
C HIS A 403 94.64 -71.41 107.35
N ASP A 404 95.87 -71.66 106.86
CA ASP A 404 96.33 -71.09 105.59
C ASP A 404 95.53 -71.65 104.38
N SER A 405 95.04 -72.90 104.47
CA SER A 405 94.14 -73.49 103.47
C SER A 405 92.73 -72.87 103.48
N LEU A 406 92.19 -72.58 104.66
CA LEU A 406 90.88 -71.94 104.84
C LEU A 406 90.92 -70.47 104.38
N GLN A 407 92.02 -69.76 104.60
CA GLN A 407 92.22 -68.41 104.09
C GLN A 407 92.29 -68.39 102.55
N SER A 408 93.04 -69.33 101.96
CA SER A 408 93.16 -69.45 100.49
C SER A 408 91.82 -69.75 99.82
N THR A 409 91.07 -70.72 100.34
CA THR A 409 89.73 -71.07 99.82
C THR A 409 88.71 -69.95 99.99
N HIS A 410 88.73 -69.23 101.12
CA HIS A 410 87.88 -68.05 101.31
C HIS A 410 88.18 -66.93 100.29
N ILE A 411 89.45 -66.66 99.98
CA ILE A 411 89.84 -65.69 98.95
C ILE A 411 89.32 -66.13 97.56
N LEU A 412 89.45 -67.41 97.23
CA LEU A 412 89.02 -67.95 95.94
C LEU A 412 87.50 -67.84 95.76
N ILE A 413 86.72 -68.28 96.75
CA ILE A 413 85.24 -68.14 96.77
C ILE A 413 84.82 -66.66 96.73
N SER A 414 85.51 -65.78 97.45
CA SER A 414 85.24 -64.34 97.41
C SER A 414 85.50 -63.73 96.02
N SER A 415 86.53 -64.19 95.31
CA SER A 415 86.78 -63.76 93.92
C SER A 415 85.71 -64.26 92.95
N GLU A 416 85.26 -65.51 93.10
CA GLU A 416 84.21 -66.14 92.29
C GLU A 416 82.84 -65.49 92.49
N VAL A 417 82.46 -65.18 93.74
CA VAL A 417 81.22 -64.43 94.04
C VAL A 417 81.23 -63.05 93.40
N ASN A 418 82.40 -62.37 93.36
CA ASN A 418 82.52 -61.06 92.72
C ASN A 418 82.46 -61.14 91.19
N THR A 419 83.14 -62.11 90.55
CA THR A 419 83.08 -62.27 89.09
C THR A 419 81.67 -62.67 88.62
N LEU A 420 80.99 -63.58 89.33
CA LEU A 420 79.60 -63.94 89.05
C LEU A 420 78.64 -62.76 89.20
N LYS A 421 78.87 -61.87 90.18
CA LYS A 421 78.04 -60.67 90.38
C LYS A 421 78.25 -59.64 89.26
N VAL A 422 79.50 -59.42 88.83
CA VAL A 422 79.82 -58.55 87.68
C VAL A 422 79.23 -59.13 86.39
N HIS A 423 79.36 -60.44 86.16
CA HIS A 423 78.83 -61.09 84.95
C HIS A 423 77.30 -60.94 84.84
N LYS A 424 76.56 -61.07 85.94
CA LYS A 424 75.11 -60.81 85.95
C LYS A 424 74.75 -59.38 85.57
N TYR A 425 75.41 -58.37 86.15
CA TYR A 425 75.14 -56.98 85.79
C TYR A 425 75.56 -56.62 84.36
N GLU A 426 76.63 -57.24 83.84
CA GLU A 426 77.03 -57.06 82.44
C GLU A 426 76.00 -57.69 81.48
N GLN A 427 75.48 -58.89 81.80
CA GLN A 427 74.39 -59.54 81.06
C GLN A 427 73.11 -58.69 81.11
N GLU A 428 72.69 -58.23 82.30
CA GLU A 428 71.51 -57.36 82.46
C GLU A 428 71.66 -56.04 81.66
N ARG A 429 72.88 -55.48 81.56
CA ARG A 429 73.14 -54.32 80.68
C ARG A 429 73.05 -54.70 79.21
N GLU A 430 73.66 -55.81 78.78
CA GLU A 430 73.66 -56.24 77.38
C GLU A 430 72.25 -56.57 76.88
N GLU A 431 71.41 -57.20 77.72
CA GLU A 431 69.99 -57.46 77.44
C GLU A 431 69.18 -56.16 77.37
N SER A 432 69.41 -55.22 78.29
CA SER A 432 68.78 -53.88 78.27
C SER A 432 69.18 -53.06 77.04
N GLU A 433 70.43 -53.16 76.61
CA GLU A 433 70.98 -52.42 75.46
C GLU A 433 70.49 -53.01 74.13
N LYS A 434 70.39 -54.34 74.02
CA LYS A 434 69.70 -55.03 72.90
C LYS A 434 68.23 -54.61 72.81
N LEU A 435 67.52 -54.57 73.94
CA LEU A 435 66.11 -54.13 73.99
C LEU A 435 65.98 -52.67 73.55
N PHE A 436 66.86 -51.78 74.02
CA PHE A 436 66.88 -50.37 73.61
C PHE A 436 67.14 -50.21 72.10
N GLN A 437 68.08 -50.98 71.52
CA GLN A 437 68.35 -50.99 70.08
C GLN A 437 67.14 -51.50 69.27
N SER A 438 66.44 -52.55 69.74
CA SER A 438 65.18 -53.02 69.12
C SER A 438 64.13 -51.91 69.11
N LEU A 439 63.81 -51.34 70.28
CA LEU A 439 62.83 -50.27 70.44
C LEU A 439 63.18 -49.01 69.64
N GLN A 440 64.48 -48.68 69.51
CA GLN A 440 64.95 -47.58 68.67
C GLN A 440 64.72 -47.87 67.18
N SER A 441 64.92 -49.11 66.73
CA SER A 441 64.65 -49.53 65.36
C SER A 441 63.14 -49.54 65.05
N GLU A 442 62.31 -50.00 65.99
CA GLU A 442 60.85 -49.97 65.91
C GLU A 442 60.33 -48.52 65.86
N LEU A 443 60.85 -47.63 66.69
CA LEU A 443 60.53 -46.19 66.65
C LEU A 443 60.94 -45.54 65.32
N LYS A 444 62.04 -45.97 64.70
CA LYS A 444 62.44 -45.49 63.37
C LYS A 444 61.46 -45.98 62.29
N ASN A 445 61.09 -47.26 62.33
CA ASN A 445 60.17 -47.88 61.38
C ASN A 445 58.75 -47.28 61.51
N LEU A 446 58.26 -47.06 62.73
CA LEU A 446 56.98 -46.38 63.01
C LEU A 446 56.98 -44.92 62.55
N LYS A 447 58.10 -44.21 62.68
CA LYS A 447 58.24 -42.84 62.16
C LYS A 447 58.23 -42.81 60.63
N GLN A 448 58.90 -43.77 59.98
CA GLN A 448 58.87 -43.89 58.52
C GLN A 448 57.46 -44.22 58.03
N GLY A 449 56.84 -45.29 58.53
CA GLY A 449 55.47 -45.67 58.16
C GLY A 449 54.43 -44.58 58.42
N LYS A 450 54.61 -43.74 59.45
CA LYS A 450 53.78 -42.54 59.65
C LYS A 450 54.00 -41.46 58.59
N ALA A 451 55.23 -41.26 58.11
CA ALA A 451 55.53 -40.35 57.01
C ALA A 451 54.94 -40.89 55.70
N ASP A 452 55.15 -42.16 55.39
CA ASP A 452 54.62 -42.83 54.20
C ASP A 452 53.08 -42.77 54.16
N LEU A 453 52.42 -43.02 55.29
CA LEU A 453 50.96 -42.86 55.44
C LEU A 453 50.49 -41.41 55.24
N ALA A 454 51.23 -40.43 55.77
CA ALA A 454 50.90 -39.01 55.57
C ALA A 454 51.07 -38.58 54.11
N GLU A 455 52.10 -39.08 53.42
CA GLU A 455 52.33 -38.86 52.00
C GLU A 455 51.22 -39.49 51.14
N MET A 456 50.82 -40.73 51.42
CA MET A 456 49.67 -41.36 50.74
C MET A 456 48.35 -40.61 50.97
N LEU A 457 48.13 -40.10 52.19
CA LEU A 457 46.93 -39.33 52.51
C LEU A 457 46.92 -37.97 51.78
N SER A 458 48.09 -37.32 51.65
CA SER A 458 48.26 -36.12 50.82
C SER A 458 47.99 -36.38 49.33
N HIS A 459 48.51 -37.49 48.78
CA HIS A 459 48.22 -37.90 47.41
C HIS A 459 46.72 -38.19 47.21
N SER A 460 46.08 -38.88 48.15
CA SER A 460 44.65 -39.17 48.10
C SER A 460 43.78 -37.90 48.17
N ALA A 461 44.21 -36.87 48.91
CA ALA A 461 43.54 -35.57 48.92
C ALA A 461 43.69 -34.86 47.56
N GLY A 462 44.89 -34.85 46.99
CA GLY A 462 45.15 -34.29 45.65
C GLY A 462 44.34 -34.97 44.54
N TYR A 463 44.18 -36.30 44.59
CA TYR A 463 43.31 -37.03 43.66
C TYR A 463 41.82 -36.69 43.84
N ALA A 464 41.36 -36.45 45.08
CA ALA A 464 39.98 -36.02 45.34
C ALA A 464 39.71 -34.60 44.78
N GLU A 465 40.64 -33.66 44.97
CA GLU A 465 40.57 -32.31 44.41
C GLU A 465 40.59 -32.32 42.86
N GLN A 466 41.47 -33.13 42.26
CA GLN A 466 41.50 -33.34 40.81
C GLN A 466 40.17 -33.90 40.29
N LEU A 467 39.62 -34.95 40.94
CA LEU A 467 38.32 -35.53 40.59
C LEU A 467 37.18 -34.50 40.69
N GLU A 468 37.19 -33.64 41.70
CA GLU A 468 36.20 -32.57 41.81
C GLU A 468 36.37 -31.49 40.73
N SER A 469 37.61 -31.18 40.33
CA SER A 469 37.90 -30.25 39.24
C SER A 469 37.41 -30.79 37.89
N GLU A 470 37.61 -32.08 37.61
CA GLU A 470 37.11 -32.71 36.38
C GLU A 470 35.58 -32.82 36.39
N ARG A 471 34.96 -33.13 37.54
CA ARG A 471 33.49 -33.09 37.68
C ARG A 471 32.90 -31.71 37.41
N LYS A 472 33.60 -30.62 37.79
CA LYS A 472 33.18 -29.24 37.48
C LYS A 472 33.29 -28.95 35.98
N LYS A 473 34.40 -29.32 35.33
CA LYS A 473 34.56 -29.19 33.87
C LYS A 473 33.52 -29.99 33.10
N LEU A 474 33.27 -31.23 33.50
CA LEU A 474 32.30 -32.13 32.87
C LEU A 474 30.89 -31.53 32.93
N ARG A 475 30.48 -30.97 34.08
CA ARG A 475 29.19 -30.27 34.20
C ARG A 475 29.08 -29.07 33.25
N ILE A 476 30.12 -28.23 33.15
CA ILE A 476 30.14 -27.08 32.23
C ILE A 476 29.98 -27.58 30.78
N LEU A 477 30.67 -28.66 30.40
CA LEU A 477 30.54 -29.26 29.07
C LEU A 477 29.15 -29.91 28.82
N GLU A 478 28.49 -30.43 29.86
CA GLU A 478 27.10 -30.90 29.77
C GLU A 478 26.10 -29.73 29.61
N GLU A 479 26.34 -28.61 30.30
CA GLU A 479 25.54 -27.38 30.19
C GLU A 479 25.73 -26.73 28.81
N GLU A 480 26.97 -26.57 28.32
CA GLU A 480 27.28 -26.13 26.95
C GLU A 480 26.65 -27.06 25.90
N LYS A 481 26.79 -28.39 26.05
CA LYS A 481 26.18 -29.37 25.15
C LYS A 481 24.66 -29.19 25.08
N LYS A 482 24.01 -29.03 26.23
CA LYS A 482 22.55 -28.82 26.30
C LYS A 482 22.14 -27.50 25.65
N GLU A 483 22.95 -26.45 25.78
CA GLU A 483 22.72 -25.17 25.10
C GLU A 483 22.84 -25.32 23.57
N PHE A 484 23.83 -26.07 23.08
CA PHE A 484 23.94 -26.40 21.65
C PHE A 484 22.79 -27.29 21.15
N GLU A 485 22.30 -28.24 21.96
CA GLU A 485 21.13 -29.06 21.62
C GLU A 485 19.85 -28.20 21.52
N SER A 486 19.62 -27.27 22.44
CA SER A 486 18.51 -26.29 22.34
C SER A 486 18.62 -25.43 21.09
N LYS A 487 19.81 -24.88 20.79
CA LYS A 487 20.06 -24.07 19.59
C LYS A 487 19.83 -24.86 18.29
N LEU A 488 20.16 -26.14 18.27
CA LEU A 488 19.88 -27.03 17.14
C LEU A 488 18.38 -27.31 16.99
N GLU A 489 17.66 -27.55 18.08
CA GLU A 489 16.20 -27.72 18.07
C GLU A 489 15.49 -26.45 17.56
N GLU A 490 15.87 -25.27 18.06
CA GLU A 490 15.41 -23.97 17.59
C GLU A 490 15.67 -23.77 16.08
N LEU A 491 16.89 -24.03 15.59
CA LEU A 491 17.21 -23.90 14.17
C LEU A 491 16.46 -24.91 13.28
N THR A 492 16.21 -26.13 13.77
CA THR A 492 15.43 -27.13 12.99
C THR A 492 13.95 -26.78 12.94
N SER A 493 13.38 -26.25 14.03
CA SER A 493 12.03 -25.67 14.08
C SER A 493 11.89 -24.50 13.09
N ASP A 494 12.85 -23.56 13.08
CA ASP A 494 12.78 -22.42 12.19
C ASP A 494 12.96 -22.81 10.71
N LEU A 495 13.78 -23.82 10.43
CA LEU A 495 13.94 -24.40 9.10
C LEU A 495 12.68 -25.16 8.64
N ALA A 496 11.96 -25.83 9.55
CA ALA A 496 10.66 -26.42 9.25
C ALA A 496 9.62 -25.36 8.90
N ARG A 497 9.53 -24.29 9.70
CA ARG A 497 8.66 -23.12 9.45
C ARG A 497 8.99 -22.39 8.14
N CYS A 498 10.26 -22.39 7.72
CA CYS A 498 10.66 -21.86 6.41
C CYS A 498 10.15 -22.75 5.26
N LYS A 499 10.25 -24.08 5.38
CA LYS A 499 9.73 -25.03 4.37
C LYS A 499 8.20 -25.00 4.27
N GLU A 500 7.51 -24.80 5.38
CA GLU A 500 6.05 -24.62 5.39
C GLU A 500 5.65 -23.40 4.54
N LYS A 501 6.28 -22.24 4.78
CA LYS A 501 6.07 -21.01 3.99
C LYS A 501 6.48 -21.15 2.52
N GLU A 502 7.54 -21.91 2.24
CA GLU A 502 7.92 -22.26 0.86
C GLU A 502 6.79 -23.06 0.18
N GLY A 503 6.21 -24.03 0.88
CA GLY A 503 5.03 -24.79 0.43
C GLY A 503 3.81 -23.90 0.20
N GLU A 504 3.49 -22.98 1.11
CA GLU A 504 2.41 -21.99 0.92
C GLU A 504 2.64 -21.14 -0.34
N LEU A 505 3.88 -20.67 -0.56
CA LEU A 505 4.24 -19.82 -1.69
C LEU A 505 4.22 -20.59 -3.02
N LEU A 506 4.58 -21.88 -3.02
CA LEU A 506 4.42 -22.78 -4.16
C LEU A 506 2.94 -23.02 -4.49
N VAL A 507 2.10 -23.28 -3.48
CA VAL A 507 0.64 -23.43 -3.67
C VAL A 507 -0.02 -22.13 -4.15
N PHE A 508 0.45 -20.97 -3.69
CA PHE A 508 0.01 -19.67 -4.21
C PHE A 508 0.43 -19.49 -5.67
N THR A 509 1.68 -19.83 -6.02
CA THR A 509 2.22 -19.75 -7.38
C THR A 509 1.47 -20.69 -8.34
N GLN A 510 1.11 -21.89 -7.88
CA GLN A 510 0.26 -22.82 -8.61
C GLN A 510 -1.12 -22.20 -8.88
N LYS A 511 -1.84 -21.73 -7.84
CA LYS A 511 -3.15 -21.08 -7.98
C LYS A 511 -3.13 -19.87 -8.93
N LEU A 512 -2.06 -19.08 -8.89
CA LEU A 512 -1.86 -17.95 -9.80
C LEU A 512 -1.64 -18.43 -11.25
N THR A 513 -0.90 -19.51 -11.44
CA THR A 513 -0.63 -20.14 -12.75
C THR A 513 -1.92 -20.75 -13.33
N ASP A 514 -2.65 -21.54 -12.56
CA ASP A 514 -3.94 -22.14 -12.93
C ASP A 514 -4.94 -21.05 -13.35
N LYS A 515 -4.99 -19.94 -12.59
CA LYS A 515 -5.85 -18.80 -12.92
C LYS A 515 -5.40 -18.08 -14.19
N ASN A 516 -4.10 -17.93 -14.43
CA ASN A 516 -3.55 -17.36 -15.66
C ASN A 516 -3.87 -18.23 -16.89
N VAL A 517 -3.67 -19.55 -16.80
CA VAL A 517 -4.05 -20.51 -17.84
C VAL A 517 -5.57 -20.46 -18.12
N THR A 518 -6.39 -20.39 -17.07
CA THR A 518 -7.85 -20.23 -17.20
C THR A 518 -8.22 -18.93 -17.92
N LEU A 519 -7.58 -17.81 -17.57
CA LEU A 519 -7.82 -16.51 -18.22
C LEU A 519 -7.31 -16.47 -19.66
N GLN A 520 -6.18 -17.12 -19.97
CA GLN A 520 -5.69 -17.27 -21.34
C GLN A 520 -6.66 -18.13 -22.18
N SER A 521 -7.17 -19.23 -21.64
CA SER A 521 -8.20 -20.05 -22.30
C SER A 521 -9.48 -19.25 -22.58
N GLN A 522 -9.96 -18.48 -21.60
CA GLN A 522 -11.12 -17.59 -21.77
C GLN A 522 -10.86 -16.48 -22.81
N LEU A 523 -9.67 -15.89 -22.83
CA LEU A 523 -9.25 -14.91 -23.82
C LEU A 523 -9.20 -15.51 -25.23
N THR A 524 -8.63 -16.71 -25.39
CA THR A 524 -8.59 -17.43 -26.68
C THR A 524 -10.00 -17.78 -27.17
N ALA A 525 -10.90 -18.23 -26.28
CA ALA A 525 -12.29 -18.49 -26.62
C ALA A 525 -13.05 -17.21 -27.04
N ALA A 526 -12.84 -16.10 -26.33
CA ALA A 526 -13.40 -14.80 -26.69
C ALA A 526 -12.87 -14.29 -28.04
N GLN A 527 -11.56 -14.39 -28.29
CA GLN A 527 -10.94 -14.08 -29.59
C GLN A 527 -11.48 -14.96 -30.71
N GLY A 528 -11.74 -16.25 -30.45
CA GLY A 528 -12.40 -17.16 -31.38
C GLY A 528 -13.81 -16.69 -31.74
N LYS A 529 -14.62 -16.30 -30.74
CA LYS A 529 -15.96 -15.74 -30.97
C LYS A 529 -15.92 -14.42 -31.75
N VAL A 530 -14.99 -13.52 -31.43
CA VAL A 530 -14.81 -12.27 -32.18
C VAL A 530 -14.48 -12.55 -33.64
N LYS A 531 -13.54 -13.47 -33.92
CA LYS A 531 -13.20 -13.86 -35.31
C LYS A 531 -14.38 -14.49 -36.07
N LEU A 532 -15.26 -15.23 -35.39
CA LEU A 532 -16.48 -15.75 -36.01
C LEU A 532 -17.45 -14.61 -36.35
N MET A 533 -17.72 -13.72 -35.40
CA MET A 533 -18.57 -12.54 -35.63
C MET A 533 -17.99 -11.59 -36.69
N GLU A 534 -16.66 -11.50 -36.83
CA GLU A 534 -15.99 -10.81 -37.93
C GLU A 534 -16.13 -11.49 -39.30
N VAL A 535 -16.46 -12.79 -39.36
CA VAL A 535 -16.83 -13.47 -40.61
C VAL A 535 -18.31 -13.23 -40.91
N ASP A 536 -19.18 -13.44 -39.91
CA ASP A 536 -20.62 -13.18 -40.02
C ASP A 536 -20.90 -11.74 -40.50
N ASP A 537 -20.23 -10.73 -39.91
CA ASP A 537 -20.33 -9.32 -40.30
C ASP A 537 -19.85 -9.07 -41.74
N LYS A 538 -18.81 -9.76 -42.21
CA LYS A 538 -18.35 -9.66 -43.60
C LYS A 538 -19.36 -10.28 -44.57
N GLU A 539 -19.91 -11.46 -44.25
CA GLU A 539 -20.94 -12.12 -45.06
C GLU A 539 -22.21 -11.27 -45.16
N MET A 540 -22.67 -10.71 -44.04
CA MET A 540 -23.81 -9.79 -44.00
C MET A 540 -23.54 -8.51 -44.80
N ARG A 541 -22.34 -7.91 -44.70
CA ARG A 541 -21.95 -6.76 -45.55
C ARG A 541 -21.93 -7.12 -47.03
N THR A 542 -21.43 -8.28 -47.42
CA THR A 542 -21.51 -8.72 -48.82
C THR A 542 -22.95 -8.90 -49.29
N ARG A 543 -23.82 -9.48 -48.45
CA ARG A 543 -25.24 -9.67 -48.81
C ARG A 543 -26.01 -8.35 -48.90
N VAL A 544 -25.71 -7.38 -48.03
CA VAL A 544 -26.25 -6.00 -48.13
C VAL A 544 -25.78 -5.33 -49.42
N ASN A 545 -24.50 -5.43 -49.78
CA ASN A 545 -23.97 -4.88 -51.03
C ASN A 545 -24.62 -5.52 -52.27
N GLU A 546 -24.82 -6.85 -52.27
CA GLU A 546 -25.54 -7.56 -53.34
C GLU A 546 -26.97 -7.05 -53.50
N LEU A 547 -27.73 -6.96 -52.41
CA LEU A 547 -29.10 -6.45 -52.40
C LEU A 547 -29.16 -4.97 -52.82
N GLN A 548 -28.17 -4.15 -52.44
CA GLN A 548 -28.10 -2.75 -52.87
C GLN A 548 -27.80 -2.63 -54.37
N ILE A 549 -26.97 -3.50 -54.94
CA ILE A 549 -26.75 -3.60 -56.39
C ILE A 549 -28.03 -4.06 -57.11
N GLU A 550 -28.78 -4.99 -56.53
CA GLU A 550 -30.07 -5.47 -57.07
C GLU A 550 -31.15 -4.38 -57.06
N VAL A 551 -31.28 -3.64 -55.95
CA VAL A 551 -32.17 -2.46 -55.84
C VAL A 551 -31.78 -1.38 -56.85
N LEU A 552 -30.49 -1.12 -57.07
CA LEU A 552 -30.02 -0.16 -58.08
C LEU A 552 -30.37 -0.60 -59.52
N LYS A 553 -30.27 -1.90 -59.84
CA LYS A 553 -30.71 -2.44 -61.15
C LYS A 553 -32.21 -2.27 -61.34
N LEU A 554 -33.03 -2.73 -60.39
CA LEU A 554 -34.49 -2.63 -60.44
C LEU A 554 -34.96 -1.17 -60.49
N THR A 555 -34.30 -0.26 -59.77
CA THR A 555 -34.60 1.18 -59.84
C THR A 555 -34.29 1.75 -61.22
N LYS A 556 -33.17 1.33 -61.84
CA LYS A 556 -32.84 1.72 -63.21
C LYS A 556 -33.84 1.18 -64.22
N GLU A 557 -34.17 -0.11 -64.17
CA GLU A 557 -35.15 -0.75 -65.05
C GLU A 557 -36.53 -0.08 -64.93
N LEU A 558 -36.98 0.21 -63.71
CA LEU A 558 -38.21 0.96 -63.43
C LEU A 558 -38.16 2.39 -63.97
N SER A 559 -37.00 3.07 -63.90
CA SER A 559 -36.84 4.40 -64.52
C SER A 559 -36.89 4.37 -66.05
N GLN A 560 -36.29 3.35 -66.68
CA GLN A 560 -36.34 3.16 -68.13
C GLN A 560 -37.76 2.83 -68.60
N LEU A 561 -38.48 1.95 -67.90
CA LEU A 561 -39.89 1.65 -68.19
C LEU A 561 -40.80 2.88 -68.02
N LYS A 562 -40.50 3.78 -67.07
CA LYS A 562 -41.20 5.07 -66.95
C LYS A 562 -40.89 6.01 -68.11
N GLU A 563 -39.64 6.08 -68.55
CA GLU A 563 -39.23 6.90 -69.71
C GLU A 563 -39.84 6.39 -71.02
N GLU A 564 -39.82 5.07 -71.25
CA GLU A 564 -40.52 4.42 -72.37
C GLU A 564 -42.04 4.69 -72.33
N LYS A 565 -42.67 4.60 -71.15
CA LYS A 565 -44.11 4.89 -71.00
C LYS A 565 -44.44 6.36 -71.23
N LYS A 566 -43.60 7.28 -70.76
CA LYS A 566 -43.73 8.73 -71.02
C LYS A 566 -43.54 9.06 -72.51
N SER A 567 -42.56 8.44 -73.17
CA SER A 567 -42.35 8.61 -74.62
C SER A 567 -43.51 8.04 -75.44
N GLN A 568 -44.11 6.92 -75.00
CA GLN A 568 -45.36 6.42 -75.56
C GLN A 568 -46.51 7.42 -75.34
N GLU A 569 -46.73 7.92 -74.13
CA GLU A 569 -47.77 8.90 -73.81
C GLU A 569 -47.62 10.20 -74.63
N GLU A 570 -46.40 10.72 -74.78
CA GLU A 570 -46.09 11.86 -75.65
C GLU A 570 -46.38 11.58 -77.13
N SER A 571 -46.04 10.39 -77.63
CA SER A 571 -46.33 9.97 -79.00
C SER A 571 -47.82 9.85 -79.28
N TRP A 572 -48.58 9.23 -78.36
CA TRP A 572 -50.04 9.09 -78.46
C TRP A 572 -50.74 10.45 -78.29
N SER A 573 -50.24 11.32 -77.42
CA SER A 573 -50.72 12.71 -77.27
C SER A 573 -50.47 13.55 -78.54
N SER A 574 -49.31 13.41 -79.16
CA SER A 574 -48.98 14.06 -80.44
C SER A 574 -49.90 13.57 -81.57
N MET A 575 -50.10 12.25 -81.70
CA MET A 575 -51.01 11.67 -82.69
C MET A 575 -52.48 12.06 -82.43
N LEU A 576 -52.90 12.14 -81.17
CA LEU A 576 -54.22 12.66 -80.80
C LEU A 576 -54.35 14.13 -81.21
N GLN A 577 -53.34 14.97 -80.92
CA GLN A 577 -53.34 16.39 -81.32
C GLN A 577 -53.36 16.56 -82.86
N GLU A 578 -52.65 15.72 -83.60
CA GLU A 578 -52.71 15.67 -85.06
C GLU A 578 -54.12 15.32 -85.56
N LYS A 579 -54.75 14.29 -84.99
CA LYS A 579 -56.12 13.90 -85.33
C LYS A 579 -57.15 14.97 -84.92
N THR A 580 -56.98 15.64 -83.79
CA THR A 580 -57.82 16.79 -83.40
C THR A 580 -57.66 17.96 -84.38
N LYS A 581 -56.45 18.26 -84.86
CA LYS A 581 -56.22 19.26 -85.91
C LYS A 581 -56.92 18.87 -87.21
N GLU A 582 -56.78 17.61 -87.65
CA GLU A 582 -57.46 17.08 -88.84
C GLU A 582 -59.00 17.18 -88.72
N CYS A 583 -59.57 16.79 -87.57
CA CYS A 583 -60.99 16.98 -87.29
C CYS A 583 -61.40 18.46 -87.37
N SER A 584 -60.67 19.38 -86.73
CA SER A 584 -61.00 20.81 -86.77
C SER A 584 -60.91 21.40 -88.19
N LEU A 585 -60.00 20.91 -89.04
CA LEU A 585 -59.88 21.31 -90.44
C LEU A 585 -61.03 20.76 -91.30
N LEU A 586 -61.51 19.56 -90.99
CA LEU A 586 -62.71 18.99 -91.61
C LEU A 586 -63.98 19.74 -91.15
N GLU A 587 -64.07 20.14 -89.88
CA GLU A 587 -65.16 20.97 -89.34
C GLU A 587 -65.21 22.35 -89.99
N THR A 588 -64.08 23.06 -90.14
CA THR A 588 -64.05 24.33 -90.88
C THR A 588 -64.45 24.14 -92.33
N LYS A 589 -63.98 23.07 -92.99
CA LYS A 589 -64.33 22.77 -94.39
C LYS A 589 -65.81 22.40 -94.55
N VAL A 590 -66.42 21.73 -93.58
CA VAL A 590 -67.87 21.47 -93.55
C VAL A 590 -68.64 22.78 -93.33
N SER A 591 -68.17 23.66 -92.45
CA SER A 591 -68.73 25.01 -92.26
C SER A 591 -68.68 25.82 -93.56
N ASP A 592 -67.54 25.85 -94.24
CA ASP A 592 -67.36 26.55 -95.52
C ASP A 592 -68.29 26.00 -96.61
N LEU A 593 -68.43 24.68 -96.72
CA LEU A 593 -69.37 24.04 -97.66
C LEU A 593 -70.84 24.31 -97.30
N LEU A 594 -71.19 24.36 -96.01
CA LEU A 594 -72.53 24.76 -95.57
C LEU A 594 -72.81 26.24 -95.86
N ASN A 595 -71.82 27.11 -95.69
CA ASN A 595 -71.91 28.53 -96.07
C ASN A 595 -72.02 28.69 -97.59
N GLU A 596 -71.26 27.93 -98.38
CA GLU A 596 -71.38 27.89 -99.84
C GLU A 596 -72.77 27.41 -100.28
N ILE A 597 -73.29 26.31 -99.70
CA ILE A 597 -74.65 25.83 -99.93
C ILE A 597 -75.67 26.92 -99.56
N GLN A 598 -75.50 27.64 -98.45
CA GLN A 598 -76.40 28.73 -98.05
C GLN A 598 -76.32 29.93 -99.02
N VAL A 599 -75.14 30.23 -99.57
CA VAL A 599 -74.95 31.24 -100.63
C VAL A 599 -75.55 30.78 -101.97
N LEU A 600 -75.41 29.51 -102.33
CA LEU A 600 -76.05 28.91 -103.52
C LEU A 600 -77.57 28.91 -103.37
N GLN A 601 -78.12 28.56 -102.21
CA GLN A 601 -79.55 28.68 -101.91
C GLN A 601 -80.04 30.13 -102.03
N ARG A 602 -79.28 31.12 -101.56
CA ARG A 602 -79.58 32.55 -101.79
C ARG A 602 -79.54 32.92 -103.29
N LYS A 603 -78.53 32.45 -104.05
CA LYS A 603 -78.41 32.68 -105.50
C LYS A 603 -79.57 32.06 -106.28
N HIS A 604 -79.87 30.78 -106.05
CA HIS A 604 -80.99 30.07 -106.67
C HIS A 604 -82.35 30.65 -106.25
N GLY A 605 -82.51 31.04 -104.98
CA GLY A 605 -83.71 31.73 -104.49
C GLY A 605 -83.94 33.09 -105.13
N ASN A 606 -82.87 33.84 -105.44
CA ASN A 606 -82.96 35.09 -106.20
C ASN A 606 -83.24 34.84 -107.68
N SER A 607 -82.57 33.87 -108.30
CA SER A 607 -82.85 33.45 -109.69
C SER A 607 -84.31 33.00 -109.86
N LEU A 608 -84.85 32.21 -108.93
CA LEU A 608 -86.27 31.82 -108.89
C LEU A 608 -87.22 33.01 -108.72
N LYS A 609 -86.85 34.04 -107.94
CA LYS A 609 -87.62 35.29 -107.84
C LYS A 609 -87.65 36.05 -109.17
N ASP A 610 -86.53 36.11 -109.88
CA ASP A 610 -86.44 36.81 -111.17
C ASP A 610 -87.15 36.06 -112.30
N SER A 611 -87.04 34.73 -112.37
CA SER A 611 -87.87 33.92 -113.28
C SER A 611 -89.37 34.03 -112.94
N ASN A 612 -89.75 34.12 -111.65
CA ASN A 612 -91.14 34.40 -111.27
C ASN A 612 -91.60 35.80 -111.69
N ARG A 613 -90.74 36.83 -111.56
CA ARG A 613 -91.02 38.19 -112.05
C ARG A 613 -91.23 38.20 -113.56
N GLU A 614 -90.50 37.38 -114.31
CA GLU A 614 -90.65 37.23 -115.76
C GLU A 614 -91.94 36.49 -116.15
N ILE A 615 -92.26 35.38 -115.47
CA ILE A 615 -93.54 34.67 -115.64
C ILE A 615 -94.74 35.58 -115.29
N GLN A 616 -94.63 36.40 -114.24
CA GLN A 616 -95.67 37.39 -113.89
C GLN A 616 -95.80 38.51 -114.94
N LYS A 617 -94.71 38.97 -115.55
CA LYS A 617 -94.76 39.94 -116.67
C LYS A 617 -95.45 39.36 -117.90
N LEU A 618 -95.22 38.08 -118.21
CA LEU A 618 -95.84 37.41 -119.36
C LEU A 618 -97.32 37.09 -119.12
N ARG A 619 -97.71 36.66 -117.92
CA ARG A 619 -99.13 36.45 -117.57
C ARG A 619 -99.93 37.76 -117.57
N LYS A 620 -99.34 38.90 -117.19
CA LYS A 620 -100.01 40.23 -117.18
C LYS A 620 -100.23 40.89 -118.55
N LYS A 621 -100.04 40.18 -119.66
CA LYS A 621 -100.32 40.70 -121.03
C LYS A 621 -101.46 40.00 -121.76
N LEU A 622 -102.13 39.02 -121.14
CA LEU A 622 -103.18 38.22 -121.80
C LEU A 622 -104.60 38.66 -121.40
N ASP A 623 -104.80 39.08 -120.14
CA ASP A 623 -106.12 39.47 -119.59
C ASP A 623 -106.37 40.99 -119.75
N SER A 624 -106.39 41.48 -120.99
CA SER A 624 -106.80 42.86 -121.27
C SER A 624 -108.33 42.98 -121.32
N VAL A 625 -108.89 43.87 -120.50
CA VAL A 625 -110.33 44.18 -120.33
C VAL A 625 -111.09 43.20 -119.40
N GLU A 626 -110.88 43.35 -118.08
CA GLU A 626 -111.99 43.24 -117.11
C GLU A 626 -111.80 44.17 -115.89
N SER A 627 -112.69 44.11 -114.89
CA SER A 627 -113.05 45.26 -114.04
C SER A 627 -112.35 45.41 -112.68
N ARG A 628 -111.93 46.65 -112.39
CA ARG A 628 -112.15 47.45 -111.15
C ARG A 628 -111.63 46.97 -109.77
N GLN A 629 -111.17 47.98 -109.00
CA GLN A 629 -111.10 48.05 -107.51
C GLN A 629 -110.09 47.09 -106.83
N SER A 630 -109.48 47.40 -105.68
CA SER A 630 -109.19 48.64 -104.93
C SER A 630 -108.07 48.35 -103.88
N SER A 631 -107.50 49.39 -103.23
CA SER A 631 -106.96 49.45 -101.83
C SER A 631 -106.19 48.26 -101.19
N SER A 632 -105.15 48.41 -100.35
CA SER A 632 -104.49 49.58 -99.72
C SER A 632 -103.20 49.16 -98.94
N HIS A 633 -102.60 50.11 -98.21
CA HIS A 633 -101.66 49.97 -97.06
C HIS A 633 -101.91 48.79 -96.10
N THR A 634 -101.00 48.38 -95.19
CA THR A 634 -99.86 49.05 -94.48
C THR A 634 -98.56 48.20 -94.54
N GLN A 635 -97.32 48.68 -94.33
CA GLN A 635 -96.66 49.45 -93.24
C GLN A 635 -96.67 48.78 -91.84
N THR A 636 -95.47 48.44 -91.33
CA THR A 636 -94.92 48.57 -89.93
C THR A 636 -93.52 47.91 -89.91
N SER A 637 -92.42 48.53 -89.43
CA SER A 637 -92.00 48.84 -88.04
C SER A 637 -91.47 47.60 -87.28
N THR A 638 -90.40 47.61 -86.47
CA THR A 638 -89.46 48.68 -85.99
C THR A 638 -88.12 48.05 -85.47
N PRO A 639 -87.06 48.82 -85.13
CA PRO A 639 -85.72 48.32 -84.77
C PRO A 639 -85.32 48.51 -83.28
N ASN A 640 -84.09 48.11 -82.92
CA ASN A 640 -83.13 48.76 -81.98
C ASN A 640 -81.72 48.14 -82.21
N ILE A 641 -80.53 48.79 -82.18
CA ILE A 641 -79.89 49.85 -81.34
C ILE A 641 -79.14 49.20 -80.13
N LEU A 642 -77.80 48.99 -80.19
CA LEU A 642 -76.61 49.85 -79.84
C LEU A 642 -76.33 49.95 -78.31
N ASN A 643 -75.09 50.10 -77.78
CA ASN A 643 -73.71 50.18 -78.34
C ASN A 643 -72.77 49.10 -77.70
N GLY A 644 -71.50 49.21 -77.22
CA GLY A 644 -70.42 50.23 -77.08
C GLY A 644 -69.48 49.90 -75.87
N ASP A 645 -68.25 50.42 -75.66
CA ASP A 645 -67.25 51.16 -76.47
C ASP A 645 -65.90 51.38 -75.69
N ASN A 646 -64.77 51.73 -76.35
CA ASN A 646 -63.42 52.19 -75.83
C ASN A 646 -62.44 51.19 -75.13
N GLY A 647 -61.09 51.35 -75.15
CA GLY A 647 -60.19 52.23 -75.94
C GLY A 647 -58.67 52.26 -75.56
N ALA A 648 -57.80 52.62 -76.53
CA ALA A 648 -56.47 53.31 -76.48
C ALA A 648 -55.11 52.73 -75.93
N CYS A 649 -54.12 52.60 -76.86
CA CYS A 649 -52.67 53.00 -76.92
C CYS A 649 -51.51 52.65 -75.92
N ASP A 650 -50.44 52.05 -76.50
CA ASP A 650 -48.98 52.41 -76.52
C ASP A 650 -47.90 52.21 -75.41
N VAL A 651 -46.64 51.94 -75.88
CA VAL A 651 -45.28 52.25 -75.33
C VAL A 651 -44.73 51.47 -74.09
N VAL A 652 -43.45 51.02 -73.95
CA VAL A 652 -42.32 50.66 -74.88
C VAL A 652 -41.16 49.90 -74.14
N ASN A 653 -40.30 49.14 -74.86
CA ASN A 653 -38.97 48.56 -74.48
C ASN A 653 -38.86 47.47 -73.36
N SER A 654 -37.80 46.62 -73.28
CA SER A 654 -36.84 46.04 -74.27
C SER A 654 -35.90 44.98 -73.62
N TRP A 655 -35.24 44.14 -74.44
CA TRP A 655 -34.12 43.20 -74.17
C TRP A 655 -34.39 41.93 -73.31
N ASN A 656 -33.64 40.81 -73.39
CA ASN A 656 -32.99 40.06 -74.50
C ASN A 656 -32.48 38.68 -73.97
N ARG A 657 -32.51 37.63 -74.82
CA ARG A 657 -31.72 36.34 -74.88
C ARG A 657 -30.88 35.87 -73.66
N GLN A 658 -30.98 34.62 -73.16
CA GLN A 658 -30.71 33.30 -73.80
C GLN A 658 -29.22 32.88 -73.94
N ASP A 659 -28.94 31.61 -73.57
CA ASP A 659 -27.79 30.69 -73.84
C ASP A 659 -26.47 30.69 -73.01
N CYS A 660 -26.25 29.52 -72.37
CA CYS A 660 -25.07 28.62 -72.40
C CYS A 660 -23.64 28.96 -71.87
N LEU A 661 -23.22 28.13 -70.90
CA LEU A 661 -21.94 27.37 -70.79
C LEU A 661 -20.57 28.03 -70.46
N SER A 662 -20.11 27.72 -69.24
CA SER A 662 -18.83 27.02 -68.93
C SER A 662 -17.49 27.76 -68.66
N GLN A 663 -16.68 27.14 -67.78
CA GLN A 663 -15.23 27.35 -67.48
C GLN A 663 -14.83 28.70 -66.81
N GLU A 664 -13.80 28.82 -65.94
CA GLU A 664 -12.81 27.85 -65.42
C GLU A 664 -12.37 28.15 -63.96
N SER A 665 -11.91 27.10 -63.28
CA SER A 665 -11.43 26.94 -61.89
C SER A 665 -10.43 27.94 -61.27
N ARG A 666 -10.49 28.06 -59.92
CA ARG A 666 -9.39 27.76 -58.94
C ARG A 666 -9.93 27.84 -57.49
N ALA A 667 -10.09 26.71 -56.77
CA ALA A 667 -9.06 25.92 -56.04
C ALA A 667 -8.56 26.62 -54.76
N SER A 668 -8.53 26.00 -53.55
CA SER A 668 -8.95 24.67 -53.04
C SER A 668 -9.14 24.81 -51.49
N SER A 669 -9.26 23.82 -50.58
CA SER A 669 -9.17 22.34 -50.53
C SER A 669 -9.74 21.87 -49.16
N ASP A 670 -10.07 20.59 -48.85
CA ASP A 670 -10.53 19.42 -49.63
C ASP A 670 -10.95 18.26 -48.68
N ILE A 671 -11.68 17.24 -49.19
CA ILE A 671 -11.77 15.82 -48.72
C ILE A 671 -12.27 15.51 -47.26
N SER A 672 -13.20 14.57 -46.97
CA SER A 672 -14.24 13.84 -47.74
C SER A 672 -15.24 13.04 -46.86
N LEU A 673 -16.46 12.82 -47.37
CA LEU A 673 -17.45 11.71 -47.18
C LEU A 673 -17.89 11.13 -45.79
N HIS A 674 -19.21 11.29 -45.49
CA HIS A 674 -20.22 10.28 -44.99
C HIS A 674 -20.01 9.50 -43.64
N THR A 675 -20.98 8.86 -42.95
CA THR A 675 -22.38 8.40 -43.25
C THR A 675 -23.31 8.31 -42.00
N VAL A 676 -24.63 8.19 -42.26
CA VAL A 676 -25.83 7.81 -41.44
C VAL A 676 -25.79 6.35 -40.86
N ASP A 677 -26.65 5.81 -39.94
CA ASP A 677 -27.82 6.25 -39.12
C ASP A 677 -28.13 5.31 -37.88
N SER A 678 -28.96 5.79 -36.93
CA SER A 678 -30.01 5.18 -36.05
C SER A 678 -30.09 3.70 -35.52
N SER A 679 -30.35 3.59 -34.18
CA SER A 679 -31.45 2.83 -33.47
C SER A 679 -31.53 1.27 -33.37
N GLN A 680 -32.34 0.58 -32.51
CA GLN A 680 -32.88 0.71 -31.10
C GLN A 680 -33.66 -0.60 -30.67
N ILE A 681 -34.27 -0.64 -29.45
CA ILE A 681 -35.44 -1.47 -28.95
C ILE A 681 -35.20 -2.78 -28.13
N ASN A 682 -36.15 -3.08 -27.20
CA ASN A 682 -36.30 -4.17 -26.19
C ASN A 682 -36.84 -5.52 -26.79
N GLY A 683 -37.07 -6.67 -26.11
CA GLY A 683 -36.90 -7.16 -24.70
C GLY A 683 -37.76 -8.43 -24.38
N VAL A 684 -37.87 -8.83 -23.09
CA VAL A 684 -38.85 -9.80 -22.46
C VAL A 684 -38.46 -11.31 -22.30
N THR A 685 -39.11 -11.98 -21.32
CA THR A 685 -38.86 -13.22 -20.50
C THR A 685 -39.48 -14.55 -21.07
N PRO A 686 -39.62 -15.77 -20.41
CA PRO A 686 -39.47 -16.15 -18.97
C PRO A 686 -39.06 -17.61 -18.49
N SER A 687 -38.77 -17.73 -17.17
CA SER A 687 -39.22 -18.77 -16.18
C SER A 687 -38.51 -20.11 -15.79
N TYR A 688 -38.65 -20.42 -14.47
CA TYR A 688 -38.68 -21.67 -13.65
C TYR A 688 -37.46 -22.56 -13.23
N SER A 689 -37.13 -22.50 -11.92
CA SER A 689 -36.76 -23.61 -10.96
C SER A 689 -35.40 -24.38 -11.12
N VAL A 690 -34.75 -25.02 -10.11
CA VAL A 690 -35.07 -25.53 -8.75
C VAL A 690 -33.85 -25.41 -7.76
N ARG A 691 -34.08 -25.08 -6.47
CA ARG A 691 -33.30 -25.25 -5.18
C ARG A 691 -31.73 -25.23 -5.20
N ASP A 692 -31.00 -24.39 -4.45
CA ASP A 692 -30.97 -24.15 -2.97
C ASP A 692 -30.54 -25.41 -2.14
N PRO A 693 -29.80 -25.34 -1.00
CA PRO A 693 -29.32 -24.17 -0.22
C PRO A 693 -27.77 -24.24 0.04
N SER A 694 -27.09 -23.44 0.90
CA SER A 694 -27.41 -22.24 1.71
C SER A 694 -26.11 -21.48 2.08
N ALA A 695 -26.16 -20.15 2.22
CA ALA A 695 -25.29 -19.32 3.09
C ALA A 695 -25.68 -17.82 3.01
N ASN A 696 -26.73 -17.42 3.74
CA ASN A 696 -27.15 -16.01 3.86
C ASN A 696 -26.19 -15.22 4.78
N SER A 697 -26.09 -13.89 4.75
CA SER A 697 -26.94 -12.86 4.12
C SER A 697 -26.14 -11.63 3.64
N PRO A 698 -26.55 -10.92 2.58
CA PRO A 698 -26.00 -9.61 2.22
C PRO A 698 -26.50 -8.51 3.17
N ILE A 699 -25.66 -7.49 3.42
CA ILE A 699 -26.07 -6.25 4.09
C ILE A 699 -26.39 -5.22 3.01
N THR A 700 -27.68 -4.92 2.85
CA THR A 700 -28.19 -3.76 2.12
C THR A 700 -28.96 -2.86 3.11
N ASP A 701 -29.19 -1.60 2.76
CA ASP A 701 -30.01 -0.64 3.51
C ASP A 701 -29.52 -0.29 4.94
N LEU A 702 -28.27 0.18 5.03
CA LEU A 702 -27.98 1.31 5.91
C LEU A 702 -28.07 2.60 5.08
N PRO A 703 -28.81 3.63 5.52
CA PRO A 703 -28.95 4.87 4.76
C PRO A 703 -27.58 5.54 4.57
N GLN A 704 -27.36 6.09 3.37
CA GLN A 704 -26.07 6.64 2.92
C GLN A 704 -25.50 7.68 3.91
N GLN A 705 -26.37 8.44 4.57
CA GLN A 705 -26.02 9.38 5.63
C GLN A 705 -25.28 8.73 6.81
N VAL A 706 -25.73 7.55 7.29
CA VAL A 706 -25.12 6.85 8.43
C VAL A 706 -23.75 6.26 8.06
N LEU A 707 -23.57 5.87 6.80
CA LEU A 707 -22.26 5.49 6.26
C LEU A 707 -21.32 6.70 6.19
N ILE A 708 -21.79 7.86 5.70
CA ILE A 708 -21.04 9.12 5.71
C ILE A 708 -20.66 9.52 7.13
N ASP A 709 -21.59 9.54 8.08
CA ASP A 709 -21.34 9.87 9.48
C ASP A 709 -20.36 8.89 10.16
N ARG A 710 -20.36 7.61 9.76
CA ARG A 710 -19.39 6.62 10.25
C ARG A 710 -18.01 6.84 9.62
N ILE A 711 -17.94 7.20 8.34
CA ILE A 711 -16.69 7.60 7.67
C ILE A 711 -16.11 8.86 8.33
N VAL A 712 -16.93 9.90 8.58
CA VAL A 712 -16.50 11.14 9.24
C VAL A 712 -16.05 10.89 10.68
N ARG A 713 -16.75 10.03 11.44
CA ARG A 713 -16.30 9.62 12.79
C ARG A 713 -14.99 8.82 12.74
N LEU A 714 -14.81 7.92 11.78
CA LEU A 714 -13.55 7.19 11.59
C LEU A 714 -12.41 8.14 11.17
N GLN A 715 -12.64 9.08 10.26
CA GLN A 715 -11.67 10.11 9.88
C GLN A 715 -11.28 10.97 11.09
N LYS A 716 -12.24 11.48 11.87
CA LYS A 716 -11.95 12.22 13.12
C LYS A 716 -11.20 11.37 14.15
N SER A 717 -11.47 10.07 14.24
CA SER A 717 -10.72 9.15 15.11
C SER A 717 -9.31 8.85 14.59
N ILE A 718 -9.09 8.84 13.26
CA ILE A 718 -7.78 8.67 12.64
C ILE A 718 -6.94 9.93 12.82
N ILE A 719 -7.52 11.12 12.62
CA ILE A 719 -6.87 12.41 12.87
C ILE A 719 -6.41 12.51 14.32
N LYS A 720 -7.29 12.26 15.30
CA LYS A 720 -6.91 12.25 16.74
C LYS A 720 -5.83 11.22 17.10
N LYS A 721 -5.72 10.12 16.33
CA LYS A 721 -4.64 9.15 16.48
C LYS A 721 -3.34 9.62 15.81
N SER A 722 -3.42 10.31 14.67
CA SER A 722 -2.28 10.97 14.02
C SER A 722 -1.68 12.04 14.94
N GLU A 723 -2.51 12.97 15.41
CA GLU A 723 -2.14 14.01 16.39
C GLU A 723 -1.44 13.42 17.63
N LYS A 724 -1.94 12.27 18.13
CA LYS A 724 -1.32 11.59 19.28
C LYS A 724 -0.03 10.85 18.94
N CYS A 725 0.09 10.27 17.74
CA CYS A 725 1.34 9.70 17.25
C CYS A 725 2.40 10.80 17.05
N GLU A 726 2.05 11.90 16.39
CA GLU A 726 2.92 13.07 16.16
C GLU A 726 3.44 13.66 17.48
N PHE A 727 2.57 13.83 18.49
CA PHE A 727 2.97 14.22 19.84
C PHE A 727 3.95 13.24 20.50
N LEU A 728 3.73 11.93 20.35
CA LEU A 728 4.59 10.90 20.94
C LEU A 728 5.93 10.80 20.19
N GLU A 729 5.94 10.97 18.87
CA GLU A 729 7.14 11.03 18.04
C GLU A 729 7.99 12.26 18.39
N GLU A 730 7.38 13.43 18.59
CA GLU A 730 8.10 14.61 19.05
C GLU A 730 8.70 14.38 20.44
N HIS A 731 7.91 13.88 21.41
CA HIS A 731 8.40 13.61 22.77
C HIS A 731 9.55 12.58 22.79
N VAL A 732 9.46 11.51 21.99
CA VAL A 732 10.57 10.54 21.83
C VAL A 732 11.80 11.20 21.18
N SER A 733 11.60 12.08 20.19
CA SER A 733 12.69 12.81 19.54
C SER A 733 13.40 13.78 20.51
N GLN A 734 12.64 14.49 21.36
CA GLN A 734 13.16 15.31 22.45
C GLN A 734 13.95 14.47 23.46
N LEU A 735 13.41 13.32 23.90
CA LEU A 735 14.04 12.43 24.87
C LEU A 735 15.35 11.80 24.33
N VAL A 736 15.36 11.41 23.05
CA VAL A 736 16.57 10.97 22.34
C VAL A 736 17.59 12.11 22.20
N GLY A 737 17.12 13.35 22.02
CA GLY A 737 17.94 14.55 22.04
C GLY A 737 18.61 14.78 23.40
N GLU A 738 17.89 14.62 24.51
CA GLU A 738 18.47 14.65 25.85
C GLU A 738 19.46 13.52 26.11
N LEU A 739 19.12 12.29 25.72
CA LEU A 739 20.00 11.12 25.91
C LEU A 739 21.31 11.33 25.15
N LYS A 740 21.27 11.86 23.92
CA LYS A 740 22.46 12.26 23.16
C LYS A 740 23.26 13.40 23.83
N LYS A 741 22.62 14.38 24.48
CA LYS A 741 23.31 15.42 25.27
C LYS A 741 24.00 14.82 26.51
N LYS A 742 23.27 14.01 27.29
CA LYS A 742 23.77 13.33 28.51
C LYS A 742 24.93 12.39 28.18
N ASN A 743 24.83 11.61 27.09
CA ASN A 743 25.90 10.73 26.63
C ASN A 743 27.14 11.51 26.12
N LYS A 744 26.96 12.66 25.44
CA LYS A 744 28.09 13.56 25.11
C LYS A 744 28.80 14.11 26.37
N ILE A 745 28.06 14.43 27.42
CA ILE A 745 28.63 14.88 28.70
C ILE A 745 29.42 13.73 29.35
N ILE A 746 28.84 12.52 29.43
CA ILE A 746 29.53 11.32 29.94
C ILE A 746 30.82 11.04 29.16
N HIS A 747 30.78 11.06 27.82
CA HIS A 747 31.98 10.94 27.00
C HIS A 747 33.00 12.06 27.26
N HIS A 748 32.57 13.30 27.51
CA HIS A 748 33.50 14.39 27.84
C HIS A 748 34.22 14.17 29.18
N TYR A 749 33.53 13.63 30.21
CA TYR A 749 34.18 13.25 31.47
C TYR A 749 35.14 12.07 31.28
N ILE A 750 34.71 11.00 30.59
CA ILE A 750 35.54 9.81 30.32
C ILE A 750 36.78 10.15 29.47
N MET A 751 36.72 11.16 28.60
CA MET A 751 37.86 11.64 27.79
C MET A 751 38.70 12.73 28.48
N ARG A 752 38.33 13.15 29.70
CA ARG A 752 39.03 14.17 30.50
C ARG A 752 39.69 13.61 31.75
N GLU A 753 39.19 12.50 32.28
CA GLU A 753 39.73 11.81 33.45
C GLU A 753 40.62 10.63 33.01
N ASP A 754 41.93 10.79 33.16
CA ASP A 754 42.89 9.70 32.94
C ASP A 754 42.60 8.51 33.87
N ALA A 755 42.96 7.30 33.41
CA ALA A 755 42.70 6.02 34.07
C ALA A 755 43.45 5.90 35.42
N GLY A 756 42.85 6.48 36.46
CA GLY A 756 43.38 6.60 37.81
C GLY A 756 42.74 7.73 38.63
N ALA A 757 42.15 8.75 37.98
CA ALA A 757 41.54 9.90 38.65
C ALA A 757 40.31 9.57 39.53
N LEU A 758 39.71 8.39 39.35
CA LEU A 758 38.58 7.87 40.15
C LEU A 758 39.01 7.07 41.39
N ILE A 759 40.31 7.01 41.71
CA ILE A 759 40.78 6.47 42.98
C ILE A 759 40.35 7.40 44.12
N ASN A 760 39.54 6.88 45.04
CA ASN A 760 39.04 7.62 46.20
C ASN A 760 40.22 8.11 47.07
N SER A 761 40.19 9.36 47.55
CA SER A 761 41.21 9.94 48.45
C SER A 761 41.58 9.04 49.63
N LYS A 762 40.61 8.29 50.19
CA LYS A 762 40.85 7.31 51.27
C LYS A 762 41.75 6.14 50.87
N SER A 763 41.78 5.80 49.59
CA SER A 763 42.66 4.75 49.04
C SER A 763 44.10 5.21 48.99
N ASP A 764 44.36 6.47 48.65
CA ASP A 764 45.71 7.04 48.68
C ASP A 764 46.19 7.33 50.10
N GLU A 765 45.30 7.70 51.03
CA GLU A 765 45.58 7.75 52.47
C GLU A 765 46.01 6.37 53.00
N ASN A 766 45.20 5.33 52.77
CA ASN A 766 45.55 3.94 53.14
C ASN A 766 46.88 3.48 52.50
N LYS A 767 47.11 3.81 51.24
CA LYS A 767 48.38 3.49 50.54
C LYS A 767 49.56 4.20 51.19
N ALA A 768 49.41 5.46 51.59
CA ALA A 768 50.43 6.20 52.32
C ALA A 768 50.69 5.62 53.72
N GLU A 769 49.68 5.08 54.41
CA GLU A 769 49.86 4.37 55.69
C GLU A 769 50.57 3.02 55.54
N ILE A 770 50.20 2.23 54.54
CA ILE A 770 50.90 0.96 54.21
C ILE A 770 52.38 1.22 53.89
N ILE A 771 52.70 2.32 53.19
CA ILE A 771 54.08 2.73 52.90
C ILE A 771 54.84 3.23 54.16
N LYS A 772 54.13 3.76 55.18
CA LYS A 772 54.73 4.18 56.46
C LYS A 772 55.07 3.00 57.38
N HIS A 773 54.29 1.92 57.36
CA HIS A 773 54.47 0.79 58.28
C HIS A 773 55.70 -0.10 58.00
N GLY A 774 56.33 0.05 56.83
CA GLY A 774 57.57 -0.66 56.48
C GLY A 774 57.36 -2.11 56.05
N GLY A 775 58.46 -2.84 55.95
CA GLY A 775 58.47 -4.24 55.52
C GLY A 775 58.23 -4.46 54.01
N ILE A 776 57.97 -5.71 53.67
CA ILE A 776 57.72 -6.18 52.30
C ILE A 776 56.55 -5.43 51.64
N MET A 777 55.41 -5.27 52.32
CA MET A 777 54.23 -4.57 51.76
C MET A 777 54.52 -3.10 51.42
N ALA A 778 55.27 -2.39 52.27
CA ALA A 778 55.71 -1.01 51.97
C ALA A 778 56.64 -0.95 50.74
N SER A 779 57.38 -2.03 50.44
CA SER A 779 58.24 -2.17 49.26
C SER A 779 57.49 -2.68 48.01
N VAL A 780 56.25 -3.16 48.15
CA VAL A 780 55.35 -3.51 47.02
C VAL A 780 54.56 -2.28 46.56
N TYR A 781 54.04 -1.47 47.49
CA TYR A 781 53.24 -0.28 47.16
C TYR A 781 54.06 1.02 47.04
N GLY A 782 55.29 1.03 47.56
CA GLY A 782 56.25 2.13 47.39
C GLY A 782 57.16 1.92 46.17
N SER A 783 57.54 3.01 45.50
CA SER A 783 58.37 3.00 44.28
C SER A 783 59.86 2.70 44.50
N SER A 784 60.26 2.25 45.68
CA SER A 784 61.62 1.78 45.96
C SER A 784 61.63 0.64 46.99
N PRO A 785 62.48 -0.39 46.80
CA PRO A 785 62.65 -1.43 47.81
C PRO A 785 63.38 -0.83 49.02
N LYS A 786 62.68 -0.77 50.16
CA LYS A 786 63.21 -0.23 51.43
C LYS A 786 63.66 -1.33 52.39
N ASP A 787 63.44 -2.59 52.03
CA ASP A 787 63.67 -3.76 52.85
C ASP A 787 64.60 -4.74 52.10
N GLY A 788 65.71 -5.14 52.76
CA GLY A 788 66.67 -6.10 52.19
C GLY A 788 66.15 -7.53 52.05
N THR A 789 65.00 -7.85 52.65
CA THR A 789 64.31 -9.14 52.49
C THR A 789 63.48 -9.23 51.20
N MET A 790 63.25 -8.10 50.51
CA MET A 790 62.46 -8.03 49.27
C MET A 790 63.29 -8.49 48.06
N THR A 791 63.44 -9.80 47.88
CA THR A 791 64.11 -10.40 46.71
C THR A 791 63.25 -10.33 45.44
N LEU A 792 63.89 -10.42 44.27
CA LEU A 792 63.19 -10.47 42.98
C LEU A 792 62.26 -11.70 42.86
N GLU A 793 62.66 -12.83 43.45
CA GLU A 793 61.86 -14.05 43.48
C GLU A 793 60.60 -13.89 44.32
N LEU A 794 60.74 -13.30 45.52
CA LEU A 794 59.61 -12.98 46.40
C LEU A 794 58.68 -11.93 45.78
N SER A 795 59.21 -10.92 45.10
CA SER A 795 58.39 -9.90 44.45
C SER A 795 57.63 -10.43 43.23
N LEU A 796 58.20 -11.38 42.48
CA LEU A 796 57.50 -12.10 41.42
C LEU A 796 56.42 -13.05 41.96
N GLU A 797 56.67 -13.75 43.08
CA GLU A 797 55.65 -14.60 43.70
C GLU A 797 54.49 -13.78 44.29
N ILE A 798 54.78 -12.64 44.93
CA ILE A 798 53.75 -11.71 45.41
C ILE A 798 52.93 -11.15 44.24
N ASN A 799 53.56 -10.73 43.14
CA ASN A 799 52.83 -10.29 41.95
C ASN A 799 51.96 -11.42 41.37
N LYS A 800 52.46 -12.66 41.31
CA LYS A 800 51.68 -13.82 40.84
C LYS A 800 50.47 -14.12 41.72
N LYS A 801 50.59 -13.97 43.05
CA LYS A 801 49.47 -14.13 44.00
C LYS A 801 48.47 -12.97 43.92
N LEU A 802 48.95 -11.73 43.79
CA LEU A 802 48.10 -10.55 43.57
C LEU A 802 47.35 -10.64 42.23
N GLN A 803 48.01 -11.11 41.17
CA GLN A 803 47.38 -11.37 39.88
C GLN A 803 46.27 -12.42 40.00
N ALA A 804 46.53 -13.56 40.63
CA ALA A 804 45.50 -14.61 40.83
C ALA A 804 44.30 -14.11 41.65
N VAL A 805 44.52 -13.31 42.70
CA VAL A 805 43.44 -12.68 43.49
C VAL A 805 42.66 -11.65 42.65
N LEU A 806 43.34 -10.90 41.78
CA LEU A 806 42.71 -9.90 40.92
C LEU A 806 41.94 -10.55 39.76
N GLU A 807 42.43 -11.67 39.22
CA GLU A 807 41.73 -12.52 38.24
C GLU A 807 40.46 -13.16 38.83
N ASP A 808 40.54 -13.75 40.03
CA ASP A 808 39.36 -14.25 40.76
C ASP A 808 38.36 -13.13 41.08
N THR A 809 38.86 -11.97 41.54
CA THR A 809 38.03 -10.80 41.82
C THR A 809 37.35 -10.26 40.55
N LEU A 810 38.05 -10.22 39.42
CA LEU A 810 37.45 -9.80 38.14
C LEU A 810 36.41 -10.81 37.66
N LEU A 811 36.71 -12.11 37.68
CA LEU A 811 35.78 -13.17 37.31
C LEU A 811 34.49 -13.08 38.15
N LYS A 812 34.64 -12.94 39.48
CA LYS A 812 33.52 -12.79 40.41
C LYS A 812 32.68 -11.52 40.16
N ASN A 813 33.32 -10.41 39.77
CA ASN A 813 32.61 -9.19 39.37
C ASN A 813 31.90 -9.33 38.02
N ILE A 814 32.45 -10.10 37.08
CA ILE A 814 31.79 -10.43 35.80
C ILE A 814 30.54 -11.26 36.07
N THR A 815 30.64 -12.35 36.84
CA THR A 815 29.49 -13.19 37.21
C THR A 815 28.44 -12.42 38.02
N LEU A 816 28.85 -11.52 38.93
CA LEU A 816 27.91 -10.63 39.64
C LEU A 816 27.18 -9.68 38.69
N LYS A 817 27.86 -9.17 37.65
CA LYS A 817 27.25 -8.31 36.63
C LYS A 817 26.31 -9.09 35.70
N GLU A 818 26.66 -10.32 35.34
CA GLU A 818 25.80 -11.22 34.57
C GLU A 818 24.52 -11.54 35.36
N ASN A 819 24.64 -11.95 36.62
CA ASN A 819 23.51 -12.15 37.53
C ASN A 819 22.63 -10.89 37.68
N LEU A 820 23.25 -9.69 37.73
CA LEU A 820 22.52 -8.42 37.79
C LEU A 820 21.75 -8.14 36.48
N ASN A 821 22.33 -8.45 35.32
CA ASN A 821 21.66 -8.32 34.03
C ASN A 821 20.46 -9.29 33.96
N THR A 822 20.66 -10.57 34.28
CA THR A 822 19.58 -11.58 34.30
C THR A 822 18.46 -11.19 35.26
N LEU A 823 18.78 -10.65 36.44
CA LEU A 823 17.78 -10.11 37.36
C LEU A 823 17.05 -8.89 36.77
N GLY A 824 17.76 -8.03 36.04
CA GLY A 824 17.18 -6.90 35.31
C GLY A 824 16.22 -7.33 34.21
N ASP A 825 16.56 -8.36 33.44
CA ASP A 825 15.72 -8.94 32.39
C ASP A 825 14.48 -9.63 32.98
N GLU A 826 14.64 -10.37 34.09
CA GLU A 826 13.52 -10.99 34.82
C GLU A 826 12.59 -9.92 35.44
N VAL A 827 13.13 -8.82 35.97
CA VAL A 827 12.35 -7.66 36.44
C VAL A 827 11.63 -6.95 35.29
N ALA A 828 12.27 -6.80 34.11
CA ALA A 828 11.63 -6.21 32.94
C ALA A 828 10.50 -7.10 32.39
N LYS A 829 10.69 -8.43 32.40
CA LYS A 829 9.70 -9.45 32.05
C LYS A 829 8.51 -9.46 33.02
N LEU A 830 8.76 -9.38 34.32
CA LEU A 830 7.72 -9.24 35.35
C LEU A 830 6.97 -7.90 35.24
N ALA A 831 7.66 -6.79 34.95
CA ALA A 831 7.02 -5.50 34.69
C ALA A 831 6.12 -5.55 33.44
N LEU A 832 6.56 -6.22 32.36
CA LEU A 832 5.78 -6.47 31.14
C LEU A 832 4.59 -7.43 31.33
N GLN A 833 4.63 -8.29 32.35
CA GLN A 833 3.49 -9.12 32.76
C GLN A 833 2.50 -8.32 33.61
N ASN A 834 2.98 -7.57 34.61
CA ASN A 834 2.14 -6.71 35.45
C ASN A 834 1.46 -5.59 34.65
N SER A 835 2.08 -5.06 33.60
CA SER A 835 1.45 -4.10 32.68
C SER A 835 0.48 -4.73 31.67
N LYS A 836 0.19 -6.04 31.77
CA LYS A 836 -0.79 -6.77 30.97
C LYS A 836 -1.93 -7.37 31.79
N VAL A 837 -1.89 -7.21 33.12
CA VAL A 837 -3.05 -7.41 33.98
C VAL A 837 -3.86 -6.09 33.95
N PRO A 838 -5.15 -6.11 33.62
CA PRO A 838 -6.01 -4.92 33.56
C PRO A 838 -6.42 -4.40 34.95
#